data_AF-A0A9D2SEU4-F1
#
_entry.id   AF-A0A9D2SEU4-F1
#
_cell.length_a   1.000
_cell.length_b   1.000
_cell.length_c   1.000
_cell.angle_alpha   90.00
_cell.angle_beta   90.00
_cell.angle_gamma   90.00
#
_symmetry.space_group_name_H-M   'P 1'
#
loop_
_entity.id
_entity.type
_entity.pdbx_description
1 polymer ?
#
loop_
_entity_poly.entity_id
_entity_poly.type
_entity_poly.pdbx_seq_one_letter_code
_entity_poly.pdbx_strand_id
1 'polypeptide(L)'
;MGTCLETRKSIPELFGSWVFNDDVMQERLPKDVYKSLRKTIDEGKDLDLNVANAVANAMKDWAVEKGATHYTHWFQPLNGITAEKHDSFISPTSDGRVIMQFSGKELIKGEPDASSFPSGGLRATFEARGYTAWDPTSYAFVKGDSLYIPTAFCSYSGEVLDKKTPLLRSMEDLNTQALRILRLFGDQKTKRVITTVGPEQEYFLVDKELFEQRPDLRFTGRTLFGAKAPKGQELDDHYFGSIKPRVAAFMKDLDEELWKLGILAKTKHNEVAPAQHELAPIFTTTNVATDHNQLTMETMKNVAAKHGLVCLLHEKPFAGVNGSGKHNNWSLSTDTGKNLLDPGKEPAKNTQFLLFLAAVIKGVDEYQDLLRISVASAGNDHRLGANEAPPAIVSMFLGDELSGILESIEYDAPYVGVQEKKLQTGVHVLPDLNMDTTDRNRTSPFAFTGNKFEFRMLGSAISISCPNIMLNTIAAEELRQFADRLEHSTDLERDVRTLVRQVMQEHKRIIFNGDGYSDAWTEEAKRRGLLNLHTTVDALPRYLDQKNVELFTSHKIYTEAEMEARYETIIEEYSKTLNIEALTMSEMVRRDILPAVSGYIASLAEAVASKRAVCAELPCTAETSLIRTLSGLLDETYAKVETLDTDLADGKTRSHNALTMATYYKDTIIADMEALRAVVDQMEVNVSSEYWPYPSYGDLMFRV
;
A
#
# COMPACT_ATOMS: atom_id res chain seq x y z
N MET A 1 -3.05 26.40 38.73
CA MET A 1 -3.31 27.76 38.22
C MET A 1 -2.04 28.20 37.47
N GLY A 2 -2.03 28.51 36.18
CA GLY A 2 -3.10 28.60 35.18
C GLY A 2 -2.78 27.78 33.95
N THR A 3 -3.74 26.97 33.54
CA THR A 3 -3.82 26.38 32.20
C THR A 3 -4.16 27.51 31.24
N CYS A 4 -3.23 27.85 30.36
CA CYS A 4 -3.55 28.64 29.17
C CYS A 4 -4.54 27.77 28.37
N LEU A 5 -5.81 28.17 28.34
CA LEU A 5 -6.81 27.60 27.45
C LEU A 5 -6.34 27.89 26.02
N GLU A 6 -5.59 26.97 25.42
CA GLU A 6 -5.48 26.91 23.97
C GLU A 6 -6.92 26.88 23.44
N THR A 7 -7.30 27.93 22.72
CA THR A 7 -8.53 27.98 21.97
C THR A 7 -8.54 26.79 21.01
N ARG A 8 -9.22 25.71 21.39
CA ARG A 8 -9.46 24.57 20.50
C ARG A 8 -10.14 25.11 19.25
N LYS A 9 -9.40 25.16 18.15
CA LYS A 9 -9.96 25.43 16.82
C LYS A 9 -11.05 24.39 16.57
N SER A 10 -12.15 24.83 15.96
CA SER A 10 -13.16 23.88 15.48
C SER A 10 -12.57 23.01 14.38
N ILE A 11 -13.10 21.80 14.16
CA ILE A 11 -12.63 20.92 13.08
C ILE A 11 -12.66 21.64 11.71
N PRO A 12 -13.71 22.41 11.35
CA PRO A 12 -13.72 23.18 10.11
C PRO A 12 -12.59 24.22 10.01
N GLU A 13 -12.19 24.88 11.10
CA GLU A 13 -11.07 25.83 11.12
C GLU A 13 -9.70 25.15 11.11
N LEU A 14 -9.63 23.90 11.59
CA LEU A 14 -8.42 23.10 11.61
C LEU A 14 -8.15 22.48 10.23
N PHE A 15 -9.20 22.03 9.55
CA PHE A 15 -9.10 21.29 8.31
C PHE A 15 -8.41 22.09 7.21
N GLY A 16 -7.38 21.51 6.60
CA GLY A 16 -6.58 22.15 5.55
C GLY A 16 -5.82 23.40 5.99
N SER A 17 -5.75 23.70 7.30
CA SER A 17 -5.16 24.94 7.80
C SER A 17 -3.64 25.04 7.59
N TRP A 18 -2.98 23.94 7.20
CA TRP A 18 -1.55 23.86 6.84
C TRP A 18 -1.35 23.58 5.34
N VAL A 19 -2.37 23.82 4.52
CA VAL A 19 -2.36 23.58 3.07
C VAL A 19 -2.61 24.89 2.32
N PHE A 20 -1.85 25.16 1.26
CA PHE A 20 -2.06 26.28 0.35
C PHE A 20 -3.18 25.93 -0.65
N ASN A 21 -4.37 25.72 -0.11
CA ASN A 21 -5.56 25.24 -0.83
C ASN A 21 -6.26 26.36 -1.63
N ASP A 22 -7.37 26.03 -2.29
CA ASP A 22 -8.14 27.01 -3.08
C ASP A 22 -8.59 28.24 -2.29
N ASP A 23 -9.02 28.08 -1.03
CA ASP A 23 -9.48 29.20 -0.20
C ASP A 23 -8.32 30.18 0.08
N VAL A 24 -7.16 29.65 0.46
CA VAL A 24 -5.95 30.45 0.69
C VAL A 24 -5.47 31.11 -0.60
N MET A 25 -5.52 30.39 -1.72
CA MET A 25 -5.16 30.93 -3.03
C MET A 25 -6.10 32.06 -3.45
N GLN A 26 -7.41 31.93 -3.23
CA GLN A 26 -8.39 32.98 -3.53
C GLN A 26 -8.21 34.23 -2.66
N GLU A 27 -7.87 34.04 -1.38
CA GLU A 27 -7.63 35.14 -0.44
C GLU A 27 -6.36 35.93 -0.79
N ARG A 28 -5.28 35.23 -1.17
CA ARG A 28 -3.94 35.81 -1.29
C ARG A 28 -3.53 36.22 -2.69
N LEU A 29 -4.04 35.54 -3.72
CA LEU A 29 -3.66 35.84 -5.10
C LEU A 29 -4.56 36.93 -5.70
N PRO A 30 -4.01 37.81 -6.55
CA PRO A 30 -4.84 38.68 -7.37
C PRO A 30 -5.86 37.87 -8.17
N LYS A 31 -7.10 38.38 -8.28
CA LYS A 31 -8.23 37.66 -8.90
C LYS A 31 -7.92 37.10 -10.29
N ASP A 32 -7.19 37.84 -11.11
CA ASP A 32 -6.82 37.41 -12.46
C ASP A 32 -5.73 36.33 -12.45
N VAL A 33 -4.78 36.40 -11.50
CA VAL A 33 -3.75 35.37 -11.28
C VAL A 33 -4.39 34.06 -10.82
N TYR A 34 -5.31 34.11 -9.84
CA TYR A 34 -6.03 32.94 -9.37
C TYR A 34 -6.83 32.26 -10.50
N LYS A 35 -7.60 33.04 -11.27
CA LYS A 35 -8.35 32.51 -12.41
C LYS A 35 -7.46 31.89 -13.47
N SER A 36 -6.31 32.52 -13.74
CA SER A 36 -5.32 31.99 -14.69
C SER A 36 -4.76 30.65 -14.19
N LEU A 37 -4.33 30.58 -12.93
CA LEU A 37 -3.83 29.36 -12.30
C LEU A 37 -4.86 28.23 -12.33
N ARG A 38 -6.11 28.51 -11.92
CA ARG A 38 -7.20 27.52 -11.97
C ARG A 38 -7.45 27.02 -13.38
N LYS A 39 -7.47 27.91 -14.36
CA LYS A 39 -7.62 27.53 -15.77
C LYS A 39 -6.47 26.64 -16.23
N THR A 40 -5.23 26.94 -15.82
CA THR A 40 -4.05 26.12 -16.12
C THR A 40 -4.17 24.72 -15.52
N ILE A 41 -4.62 24.59 -14.28
CA ILE A 41 -4.88 23.30 -13.59
C ILE A 41 -6.00 22.52 -14.28
N ASP A 42 -7.12 23.19 -14.56
CA ASP A 42 -8.32 22.55 -15.11
C ASP A 42 -8.13 22.13 -16.58
N GLU A 43 -7.36 22.90 -17.37
CA GLU A 43 -7.09 22.66 -18.80
C GLU A 43 -5.75 21.96 -19.08
N GLY A 44 -4.91 21.71 -18.05
CA GLY A 44 -3.61 21.06 -18.22
C GLY A 44 -2.61 21.84 -19.08
N LYS A 45 -2.60 23.17 -18.98
CA LYS A 45 -1.73 24.05 -19.80
C LYS A 45 -0.42 24.38 -19.08
N ASP A 46 0.52 24.96 -19.83
CA ASP A 46 1.74 25.51 -19.25
C ASP A 46 1.43 26.70 -18.34
N LEU A 47 2.15 26.79 -17.23
CA LEU A 47 2.03 27.90 -16.28
C LEU A 47 2.85 29.11 -16.77
N ASP A 48 2.17 30.24 -16.98
CA ASP A 48 2.84 31.50 -17.31
C ASP A 48 3.78 31.93 -16.18
N LEU A 49 5.00 32.37 -16.54
CA LEU A 49 6.04 32.69 -15.56
C LEU A 49 5.64 33.85 -14.63
N ASN A 50 4.81 34.80 -15.10
CA ASN A 50 4.32 35.88 -14.24
C ASN A 50 3.31 35.36 -13.22
N VAL A 51 2.43 34.44 -13.63
CA VAL A 51 1.51 33.74 -12.72
C VAL A 51 2.33 32.94 -11.71
N ALA A 52 3.35 32.20 -12.16
CA ALA A 52 4.22 31.42 -11.28
C ALA A 52 4.97 32.28 -10.25
N ASN A 53 5.50 33.44 -10.65
CA ASN A 53 6.15 34.37 -9.72
C ASN A 53 5.18 34.94 -8.69
N ALA A 54 3.94 35.27 -9.10
CA ALA A 54 2.92 35.75 -8.17
C ALA A 54 2.53 34.65 -7.17
N VAL A 55 2.37 33.41 -7.64
CA VAL A 55 2.06 32.25 -6.80
C VAL A 55 3.20 31.93 -5.85
N ALA A 56 4.46 31.89 -6.32
CA ALA A 56 5.63 31.62 -5.48
C ALA A 56 5.76 32.64 -4.34
N ASN A 57 5.60 33.93 -4.63
CA ASN A 57 5.64 34.96 -3.59
C ASN A 57 4.52 34.78 -2.55
N ALA A 58 3.28 34.59 -2.99
CA ALA A 58 2.14 34.40 -2.09
C ALA A 58 2.26 33.12 -1.24
N MET A 59 2.73 32.03 -1.85
CA MET A 59 2.96 30.75 -1.19
C MET A 59 4.08 30.84 -0.15
N LYS A 60 5.18 31.53 -0.47
CA LYS A 60 6.27 31.80 0.47
C LYS A 60 5.81 32.65 1.64
N ASP A 61 5.13 33.77 1.39
CA ASP A 61 4.65 34.64 2.47
C ASP A 61 3.68 33.89 3.39
N TRP A 62 2.75 33.12 2.83
CA TRP A 62 1.87 32.23 3.61
C TRP A 62 2.65 31.19 4.41
N ALA A 63 3.65 30.54 3.82
CA ALA A 63 4.44 29.51 4.49
C ALA A 63 5.27 30.11 5.64
N VAL A 64 5.87 31.29 5.45
CA VAL A 64 6.62 32.01 6.48
C VAL A 64 5.72 32.42 7.65
N GLU A 65 4.47 32.81 7.38
CA GLU A 65 3.47 33.06 8.45
C GLU A 65 3.13 31.80 9.25
N LYS A 66 3.28 30.61 8.66
CA LYS A 66 3.18 29.30 9.34
C LYS A 66 4.46 28.89 10.05
N GLY A 67 5.52 29.69 9.96
CA GLY A 67 6.83 29.43 10.56
C GLY A 67 7.83 28.74 9.64
N ALA A 68 7.53 28.62 8.34
CA ALA A 68 8.45 27.99 7.40
C ALA A 68 9.69 28.86 7.15
N THR A 69 10.86 28.24 7.22
CA THR A 69 12.16 28.86 6.92
C THR A 69 12.82 28.28 5.67
N HIS A 70 12.38 27.09 5.26
CA HIS A 70 12.86 26.36 4.10
C HIS A 70 11.68 25.97 3.18
N TYR A 71 12.00 25.57 1.96
CA TYR A 71 11.12 24.86 1.06
C TYR A 71 11.79 23.59 0.53
N THR A 72 10.98 22.66 0.05
CA THR A 72 11.44 21.43 -0.57
C THR A 72 10.51 21.01 -1.70
N HIS A 73 11.11 20.47 -2.76
CA HIS A 73 10.39 19.71 -3.79
C HIS A 73 10.18 18.30 -3.25
N TRP A 74 8.92 17.96 -3.00
CA TRP A 74 8.51 16.68 -2.41
C TRP A 74 8.07 15.74 -3.53
N PHE A 75 8.73 14.60 -3.66
CA PHE A 75 8.47 13.63 -4.73
C PHE A 75 8.60 12.19 -4.25
N GLN A 76 8.14 11.25 -5.08
CA GLN A 76 8.09 9.81 -4.77
C GLN A 76 8.98 9.02 -5.74
N PRO A 77 10.28 8.82 -5.43
CA PRO A 77 11.18 7.99 -6.22
C PRO A 77 10.77 6.50 -6.23
N LEU A 78 11.50 5.69 -6.99
CA LEU A 78 11.16 4.28 -7.24
C LEU A 78 11.19 3.38 -5.99
N ASN A 79 11.93 3.77 -4.95
CA ASN A 79 12.03 3.06 -3.66
C ASN A 79 10.75 3.09 -2.81
N GLY A 80 9.68 3.74 -3.28
CA GLY A 80 8.36 3.68 -2.63
C GLY A 80 8.18 4.57 -1.40
N ILE A 81 9.22 5.29 -0.98
CA ILE A 81 9.15 6.35 0.04
C ILE A 81 9.23 7.72 -0.62
N THR A 82 8.93 8.78 0.14
CA THR A 82 9.07 10.17 -0.33
C THR A 82 10.50 10.67 -0.14
N ALA A 83 10.92 11.61 -0.97
CA ALA A 83 12.20 12.29 -0.87
C ALA A 83 12.04 13.81 -0.81
N GLU A 84 12.98 14.47 -0.12
CA GLU A 84 12.98 15.91 0.12
C GLU A 84 14.41 16.45 0.20
N LYS A 85 14.60 17.68 -0.28
CA LYS A 85 15.82 18.50 -0.10
C LYS A 85 15.39 19.89 0.34
N HIS A 86 15.84 20.31 1.52
CA HIS A 86 15.45 21.58 2.11
C HIS A 86 16.39 22.70 1.69
N ASP A 87 15.86 23.65 0.94
CA ASP A 87 16.52 24.89 0.56
C ASP A 87 15.94 26.05 1.36
N SER A 88 16.80 26.92 1.89
CA SER A 88 16.34 28.08 2.67
C SER A 88 15.76 29.15 1.74
N PHE A 89 14.77 29.90 2.23
CA PHE A 89 14.30 31.11 1.54
C PHE A 89 15.33 32.27 1.57
N ILE A 90 16.41 32.14 2.34
CA ILE A 90 17.42 33.20 2.52
C ILE A 90 18.11 33.52 1.19
N SER A 91 18.09 34.80 0.83
CA SER A 91 18.84 35.37 -0.28
C SER A 91 19.60 36.62 0.19
N PRO A 92 20.93 36.69 0.00
CA PRO A 92 21.71 37.84 0.41
C PRO A 92 21.48 39.03 -0.53
N THR A 93 21.32 40.23 0.03
CA THR A 93 21.29 41.47 -0.74
C THR A 93 22.70 42.04 -0.91
N SER A 94 22.88 42.90 -1.92
CA SER A 94 24.19 43.51 -2.25
C SER A 94 24.79 44.36 -1.12
N ASP A 95 23.97 44.80 -0.17
CA ASP A 95 24.38 45.56 1.02
C ASP A 95 24.61 44.67 2.27
N GLY A 96 24.61 43.34 2.12
CA GLY A 96 24.91 42.39 3.19
C GLY A 96 23.74 42.09 4.14
N ARG A 97 22.53 42.57 3.84
CA ARG A 97 21.30 42.15 4.55
C ARG A 97 20.78 40.83 3.96
N VAL A 98 19.83 40.21 4.66
CA VAL A 98 19.16 38.98 4.23
C VAL A 98 17.69 39.29 3.98
N ILE A 99 17.17 38.78 2.87
CA ILE A 99 15.74 38.77 2.55
C ILE A 99 15.28 37.33 2.31
N MET A 100 13.97 37.12 2.44
CA MET A 100 13.32 35.84 2.13
C MET A 100 12.76 35.90 0.70
N GLN A 101 13.34 35.14 -0.22
CA GLN A 101 12.96 35.10 -1.62
C GLN A 101 12.57 33.67 -2.04
N PHE A 102 11.53 33.59 -2.88
CA PHE A 102 11.15 32.36 -3.56
C PHE A 102 10.56 32.73 -4.92
N SER A 103 11.22 32.32 -5.98
CA SER A 103 10.87 32.70 -7.35
C SER A 103 9.97 31.67 -8.03
N GLY A 104 9.22 32.10 -9.05
CA GLY A 104 8.44 31.19 -9.89
C GLY A 104 9.30 30.13 -10.60
N LYS A 105 10.59 30.41 -10.83
CA LYS A 105 11.53 29.43 -11.38
C LYS A 105 11.81 28.29 -10.41
N GLU A 106 12.06 28.63 -9.14
CA GLU A 106 12.28 27.66 -8.06
C GLU A 106 11.00 26.89 -7.71
N LEU A 107 9.82 27.52 -7.87
CA LEU A 107 8.53 26.85 -7.73
C LEU A 107 8.31 25.82 -8.84
N ILE A 108 8.44 26.23 -10.11
CA ILE A 108 8.15 25.35 -11.25
C ILE A 108 9.14 24.18 -11.31
N LYS A 109 10.41 24.43 -11.01
CA LYS A 109 11.48 23.47 -11.26
C LYS A 109 12.53 23.44 -10.14
N GLY A 110 12.84 22.24 -9.66
CA GLY A 110 14.00 21.95 -8.82
C GLY A 110 15.06 21.13 -9.55
N GLU A 111 16.25 21.05 -8.96
CA GLU A 111 17.39 20.24 -9.44
C GLU A 111 17.96 19.41 -8.29
N PRO A 112 17.42 18.21 -8.00
CA PRO A 112 18.01 17.27 -7.06
C PRO A 112 19.07 16.38 -7.72
N ASP A 113 19.85 15.69 -6.88
CA ASP A 113 20.73 14.61 -7.32
C ASP A 113 19.92 13.33 -7.56
N ALA A 114 19.87 12.89 -8.81
CA ALA A 114 19.18 11.68 -9.26
C ALA A 114 20.04 10.41 -9.23
N SER A 115 21.36 10.52 -9.05
CA SER A 115 22.25 9.35 -9.09
C SER A 115 22.13 8.44 -7.87
N SER A 116 21.67 8.99 -6.74
CA SER A 116 21.54 8.26 -5.47
C SER A 116 20.21 7.53 -5.30
N PHE A 117 19.25 7.76 -6.22
CA PHE A 117 17.98 7.05 -6.22
C PHE A 117 18.05 5.79 -7.10
N PRO A 118 17.29 4.72 -6.77
CA PRO A 118 17.21 3.55 -7.63
C PRO A 118 16.72 3.96 -9.02
N SER A 119 17.48 3.58 -10.04
CA SER A 119 17.24 3.95 -11.44
C SER A 119 17.20 2.75 -12.38
N GLY A 120 17.45 1.52 -11.89
CA GLY A 120 17.50 0.31 -12.70
C GLY A 120 18.41 0.44 -13.93
N GLY A 121 19.58 1.06 -13.76
CA GLY A 121 20.54 1.23 -14.85
C GLY A 121 20.23 2.38 -15.83
N LEU A 122 19.09 3.09 -15.72
CA LEU A 122 18.77 4.26 -16.56
C LEU A 122 19.75 5.43 -16.36
N ARG A 123 20.55 5.39 -15.30
CA ARG A 123 21.51 6.43 -14.95
C ARG A 123 22.83 5.81 -14.51
N ALA A 124 23.92 6.29 -15.10
CA ALA A 124 25.24 5.97 -14.61
C ALA A 124 25.50 6.70 -13.28
N THR A 125 26.29 6.09 -12.38
CA THR A 125 26.63 6.66 -11.06
C THR A 125 27.36 8.00 -11.12
N PHE A 126 28.00 8.35 -12.24
CA PHE A 126 28.63 9.66 -12.43
C PHE A 126 27.69 10.74 -12.99
N GLU A 127 26.46 10.38 -13.36
CA GLU A 127 25.45 11.29 -13.91
C GLU A 127 24.44 11.65 -12.81
N ALA A 128 24.64 12.79 -12.15
CA ALA A 128 23.90 13.19 -10.95
C ALA A 128 22.66 14.08 -11.23
N ARG A 129 22.61 14.84 -12.32
CA ARG A 129 21.54 15.86 -12.49
C ARG A 129 20.15 15.26 -12.74
N GLY A 130 19.16 15.54 -11.90
CA GLY A 130 17.74 15.29 -12.16
C GLY A 130 16.91 16.57 -12.15
N TYR A 131 15.64 16.46 -12.48
CA TYR A 131 14.71 17.60 -12.47
C TYR A 131 13.42 17.25 -11.75
N THR A 132 12.95 18.15 -10.88
CA THR A 132 11.58 18.11 -10.36
C THR A 132 10.73 19.14 -11.07
N ALA A 133 9.45 18.84 -11.26
CA ALA A 133 8.46 19.74 -11.82
C ALA A 133 7.25 19.81 -10.89
N TRP A 134 6.82 21.01 -10.52
CA TRP A 134 5.66 21.18 -9.63
C TRP A 134 4.39 20.61 -10.26
N ASP A 135 3.67 19.81 -9.49
CA ASP A 135 2.31 19.37 -9.79
C ASP A 135 1.29 20.31 -9.13
N PRO A 136 0.67 21.24 -9.87
CA PRO A 136 -0.30 22.18 -9.30
C PRO A 136 -1.66 21.54 -9.01
N THR A 137 -1.87 20.26 -9.36
CA THR A 137 -3.09 19.52 -9.03
C THR A 137 -3.07 18.94 -7.61
N SER A 138 -1.91 18.96 -6.96
CA SER A 138 -1.72 18.61 -5.56
C SER A 138 -1.22 19.84 -4.79
N TYR A 139 -1.91 20.21 -3.71
CA TYR A 139 -1.61 21.46 -3.01
C TYR A 139 -0.29 21.40 -2.25
N ALA A 140 0.45 22.50 -2.28
CA ALA A 140 1.59 22.68 -1.38
C ALA A 140 1.12 22.74 0.08
N PHE A 141 1.94 22.25 1.00
CA PHE A 141 1.60 22.20 2.43
C PHE A 141 2.81 22.56 3.28
N VAL A 142 2.58 22.97 4.52
CA VAL A 142 3.66 23.18 5.50
C VAL A 142 3.67 21.99 6.43
N LYS A 143 4.87 21.45 6.69
CA LYS A 143 5.12 20.40 7.67
C LYS A 143 6.37 20.77 8.44
N GLY A 144 6.30 20.79 9.77
CA GLY A 144 7.38 21.32 10.60
C GLY A 144 7.66 22.79 10.29
N ASP A 145 8.89 23.11 9.90
CA ASP A 145 9.39 24.45 9.59
C ASP A 145 9.68 24.63 8.08
N SER A 146 9.04 23.83 7.22
CA SER A 146 9.34 23.80 5.79
C SER A 146 8.06 23.76 4.93
N LEU A 147 8.12 24.44 3.78
CA LEU A 147 7.12 24.37 2.71
C LEU A 147 7.41 23.18 1.80
N TYR A 148 6.42 22.31 1.62
CA TYR A 148 6.50 21.13 0.77
C TYR A 148 5.71 21.35 -0.52
N ILE A 149 6.37 21.13 -1.65
CA ILE A 149 5.82 21.36 -2.99
C ILE A 149 5.73 19.99 -3.70
N PRO A 150 4.53 19.42 -3.88
CA PRO A 150 4.37 18.15 -4.58
C PRO A 150 4.87 18.21 -6.01
N THR A 151 5.77 17.31 -6.40
CA THR A 151 6.46 17.38 -7.69
C THR A 151 6.57 16.01 -8.37
N ALA A 152 6.60 16.06 -9.70
CA ALA A 152 7.06 14.96 -10.55
C ALA A 152 8.59 14.99 -10.64
N PHE A 153 9.24 13.83 -10.78
CA PHE A 153 10.69 13.70 -10.83
C PHE A 153 11.17 12.87 -12.04
N CYS A 154 12.07 13.45 -12.82
CA CYS A 154 12.65 12.83 -14.00
C CYS A 154 14.18 13.01 -14.06
N SER A 155 14.81 12.19 -14.89
CA SER A 155 16.25 12.25 -15.16
C SER A 155 16.62 13.50 -15.98
N TYR A 156 17.92 13.67 -16.25
CA TYR A 156 18.41 14.70 -17.18
C TYR A 156 17.94 14.48 -18.63
N SER A 157 17.87 13.22 -19.08
CA SER A 157 17.48 12.81 -20.42
C SER A 157 15.96 12.66 -20.59
N GLY A 158 15.19 12.77 -19.50
CA GLY A 158 13.73 12.80 -19.50
C GLY A 158 13.05 11.49 -19.11
N GLU A 159 13.81 10.44 -18.77
CA GLU A 159 13.25 9.21 -18.23
C GLU A 159 12.58 9.45 -16.87
N VAL A 160 11.48 8.74 -16.64
CA VAL A 160 10.66 8.88 -15.45
C VAL A 160 11.21 8.05 -14.30
N LEU A 161 11.73 8.75 -13.29
CA LEU A 161 12.35 8.16 -12.09
C LEU A 161 11.44 8.21 -10.85
N ASP A 162 10.14 8.47 -11.06
CA ASP A 162 9.15 8.58 -10.00
C ASP A 162 7.95 7.65 -10.20
N LYS A 163 7.06 7.65 -9.21
CA LYS A 163 5.76 6.98 -9.27
C LYS A 163 4.61 7.91 -9.69
N LYS A 164 4.83 9.22 -9.67
CA LYS A 164 3.79 10.24 -9.89
C LYS A 164 3.53 10.50 -11.38
N THR A 165 4.57 10.65 -12.18
CA THR A 165 4.44 10.91 -13.62
C THR A 165 3.67 9.80 -14.36
N PRO A 166 3.96 8.49 -14.16
CA PRO A 166 3.20 7.43 -14.82
C PRO A 166 1.75 7.37 -14.33
N LEU A 167 1.51 7.68 -13.06
CA LEU A 167 0.16 7.77 -12.51
C LEU A 167 -0.65 8.86 -13.22
N LEU A 168 -0.10 10.07 -13.34
CA LEU A 168 -0.74 11.17 -14.05
C LEU A 168 -1.00 10.83 -15.53
N ARG A 169 -0.02 10.20 -16.21
CA ARG A 169 -0.19 9.71 -17.60
C ARG A 169 -1.35 8.72 -17.70
N SER A 170 -1.44 7.75 -16.79
CA SER A 170 -2.50 6.73 -16.78
C SER A 170 -3.89 7.34 -16.54
N MET A 171 -3.97 8.38 -15.70
CA MET A 171 -5.22 9.08 -15.43
C MET A 171 -5.70 9.87 -16.65
N GLU A 172 -4.79 10.55 -17.35
CA GLU A 172 -5.15 11.36 -18.54
C GLU A 172 -5.52 10.47 -19.75
N ASP A 173 -4.83 9.35 -19.92
CA ASP A 173 -5.16 8.41 -20.97
C ASP A 173 -6.52 7.72 -20.72
N LEU A 174 -6.77 7.24 -19.50
CA LEU A 174 -8.09 6.71 -19.12
C LEU A 174 -9.19 7.75 -19.27
N ASN A 175 -8.95 9.00 -18.87
CA ASN A 175 -9.86 10.12 -19.09
C ASN A 175 -10.23 10.25 -20.58
N THR A 176 -9.23 10.22 -21.47
CA THR A 176 -9.42 10.32 -22.91
C THR A 176 -10.33 9.22 -23.44
N GLN A 177 -10.05 7.95 -23.10
CA GLN A 177 -10.84 6.82 -23.60
C GLN A 177 -12.25 6.77 -22.99
N ALA A 178 -12.39 7.07 -21.70
CA ALA A 178 -13.69 7.14 -21.04
C ALA A 178 -14.58 8.25 -21.65
N LEU A 179 -14.01 9.41 -22.00
CA LEU A 179 -14.75 10.48 -22.67
C LEU A 179 -15.27 10.04 -24.04
N ARG A 180 -14.48 9.29 -24.83
CA ARG A 180 -14.93 8.74 -26.12
C ARG A 180 -16.18 7.89 -25.94
N ILE A 181 -16.17 6.99 -24.96
CA ILE A 181 -17.36 6.18 -24.61
C ILE A 181 -18.53 7.07 -24.18
N LEU A 182 -18.33 8.06 -23.32
CA LEU A 182 -19.40 8.97 -22.90
C LEU A 182 -20.01 9.75 -24.06
N ARG A 183 -19.21 10.12 -25.09
CA ARG A 183 -19.73 10.77 -26.30
C ARG A 183 -20.67 9.87 -27.09
N LEU A 184 -20.44 8.55 -27.12
CA LEU A 184 -21.34 7.58 -27.75
C LEU A 184 -22.73 7.60 -27.08
N PHE A 185 -22.78 7.73 -25.76
CA PHE A 185 -24.03 7.85 -24.99
C PHE A 185 -24.62 9.26 -24.99
N GLY A 186 -24.11 10.17 -25.82
CA GLY A 186 -24.65 11.53 -26.00
C GLY A 186 -24.28 12.53 -24.90
N ASP A 187 -23.36 12.21 -24.00
CA ASP A 187 -22.87 13.18 -23.01
C ASP A 187 -21.95 14.19 -23.71
N GLN A 188 -22.36 15.46 -23.75
CA GLN A 188 -21.57 16.59 -24.27
C GLN A 188 -21.14 17.57 -23.18
N LYS A 189 -21.51 17.30 -21.92
CA LYS A 189 -21.28 18.21 -20.78
C LYS A 189 -20.03 17.85 -20.01
N THR A 190 -19.80 16.56 -19.78
CA THR A 190 -18.64 16.06 -19.05
C THR A 190 -17.37 16.44 -19.80
N LYS A 191 -16.43 17.10 -19.11
CA LYS A 191 -15.15 17.49 -19.72
C LYS A 191 -14.02 16.59 -19.29
N ARG A 192 -14.12 15.96 -18.11
CA ARG A 192 -13.12 15.03 -17.59
C ARG A 192 -13.77 13.88 -16.85
N VAL A 193 -13.17 12.71 -16.96
CA VAL A 193 -13.38 11.55 -16.10
C VAL A 193 -12.16 11.43 -15.19
N ILE A 194 -12.42 11.33 -13.89
CA ILE A 194 -11.42 11.35 -12.83
C ILE A 194 -11.50 10.02 -12.12
N THR A 195 -10.36 9.37 -11.95
CA THR A 195 -10.26 8.19 -11.09
C THR A 195 -10.22 8.64 -9.64
N THR A 196 -10.91 7.90 -8.77
CA THR A 196 -10.98 8.19 -7.34
C THR A 196 -10.55 6.99 -6.53
N VAL A 197 -9.83 7.22 -5.44
CA VAL A 197 -9.33 6.16 -4.56
C VAL A 197 -9.55 6.50 -3.09
N GLY A 198 -10.05 5.53 -2.33
CA GLY A 198 -10.07 5.54 -0.87
C GLY A 198 -9.21 4.40 -0.31
N PRO A 199 -7.96 4.66 0.12
CA PRO A 199 -7.08 3.63 0.67
C PRO A 199 -7.35 3.36 2.15
N GLU A 200 -7.71 2.14 2.51
CA GLU A 200 -7.85 1.70 3.92
C GLU A 200 -6.47 1.27 4.42
N GLN A 201 -5.94 1.90 5.47
CA GLN A 201 -4.57 1.67 5.94
C GLN A 201 -4.56 0.88 7.25
N GLU A 202 -4.14 -0.38 7.18
CA GLU A 202 -3.87 -1.20 8.37
C GLU A 202 -2.44 -1.02 8.86
N TYR A 203 -2.25 -1.16 10.18
CA TYR A 203 -0.95 -1.02 10.85
C TYR A 203 -0.95 -1.66 12.24
N PHE A 204 0.24 -1.96 12.77
CA PHE A 204 0.42 -2.35 14.17
C PHE A 204 1.05 -1.21 14.99
N LEU A 205 0.69 -1.12 16.27
CA LEU A 205 1.39 -0.28 17.24
C LEU A 205 2.10 -1.15 18.27
N VAL A 206 3.37 -0.87 18.52
CA VAL A 206 4.15 -1.53 19.59
C VAL A 206 4.71 -0.49 20.54
N ASP A 207 4.91 -0.88 21.79
CA ASP A 207 5.62 -0.03 22.74
C ASP A 207 7.07 0.18 22.27
N LYS A 208 7.52 1.44 22.29
CA LYS A 208 8.85 1.81 21.78
C LYS A 208 9.98 1.17 22.56
N GLU A 209 9.86 1.00 23.87
CA GLU A 209 10.93 0.40 24.69
C GLU A 209 11.08 -1.09 24.39
N LEU A 210 9.98 -1.79 24.10
CA LEU A 210 10.01 -3.18 23.67
C LEU A 210 10.52 -3.33 22.23
N PHE A 211 10.15 -2.42 21.34
CA PHE A 211 10.65 -2.37 19.97
C PHE A 211 12.18 -2.19 19.92
N GLU A 212 12.75 -1.33 20.77
CA GLU A 212 14.20 -1.09 20.80
C GLU A 212 15.02 -2.31 21.23
N GLN A 213 14.41 -3.26 21.95
CA GLN A 213 15.02 -4.53 22.35
C GLN A 213 14.99 -5.59 21.24
N ARG A 214 14.34 -5.30 20.10
CA ARG A 214 14.14 -6.25 18.99
C ARG A 214 14.87 -5.78 17.73
N PRO A 215 16.16 -6.14 17.54
CA PRO A 215 16.92 -5.72 16.36
C PRO A 215 16.29 -6.17 15.04
N ASP A 216 15.62 -7.33 15.02
CA ASP A 216 14.84 -7.77 13.87
C ASP A 216 13.71 -6.80 13.51
N LEU A 217 12.90 -6.34 14.48
CA LEU A 217 11.87 -5.34 14.22
C LEU A 217 12.45 -4.01 13.72
N ARG A 218 13.60 -3.59 14.25
CA ARG A 218 14.24 -2.32 13.84
C ARG A 218 14.81 -2.35 12.44
N PHE A 219 15.47 -3.44 12.08
CA PHE A 219 16.19 -3.54 10.80
C PHE A 219 15.31 -4.05 9.67
N THR A 220 14.29 -4.85 9.99
CA THR A 220 13.47 -5.55 8.98
C THR A 220 12.00 -5.14 9.00
N GLY A 221 11.54 -4.46 10.06
CA GLY A 221 10.12 -4.11 10.23
C GLY A 221 9.22 -5.29 10.64
N ARG A 222 9.79 -6.49 10.79
CA ARG A 222 9.09 -7.70 11.22
C ARG A 222 9.92 -8.50 12.22
N THR A 223 9.27 -9.45 12.87
CA THR A 223 9.93 -10.40 13.75
C THR A 223 10.42 -11.62 12.96
N LEU A 224 11.70 -11.94 13.12
CA LEU A 224 12.32 -13.09 12.47
C LEU A 224 12.26 -14.34 13.36
N PHE A 225 12.20 -14.13 14.67
CA PHE A 225 11.94 -15.14 15.70
C PHE A 225 10.76 -14.73 16.57
N GLY A 226 10.10 -15.70 17.18
CA GLY A 226 9.03 -15.45 18.14
C GLY A 226 8.03 -16.58 18.18
N ALA A 227 7.97 -17.25 19.32
CA ALA A 227 6.98 -18.26 19.63
C ALA A 227 5.59 -17.64 19.74
N LYS A 228 4.58 -18.41 19.32
CA LYS A 228 3.18 -17.99 19.42
C LYS A 228 2.79 -17.76 20.87
N ALA A 229 2.20 -16.59 21.15
CA ALA A 229 1.68 -16.27 22.48
C ALA A 229 0.50 -17.19 22.86
N PRO A 230 0.27 -17.49 24.16
CA PRO A 230 -0.86 -18.32 24.60
C PRO A 230 -2.23 -17.76 24.21
N LYS A 231 -2.32 -16.43 24.11
CA LYS A 231 -3.44 -15.70 23.50
C LYS A 231 -2.89 -14.95 22.29
N GLY A 232 -3.45 -15.21 21.11
CA GLY A 232 -3.28 -14.42 19.90
C GLY A 232 -4.59 -13.73 19.57
N GLN A 233 -5.27 -14.23 18.52
CA GLN A 233 -6.53 -13.68 18.01
C GLN A 233 -7.72 -14.66 18.15
N GLU A 234 -7.56 -15.78 18.85
CA GLU A 234 -8.52 -16.89 18.88
C GLU A 234 -9.90 -16.54 19.48
N LEU A 235 -10.01 -15.43 20.18
CA LEU A 235 -11.26 -14.95 20.79
C LEU A 235 -12.00 -13.93 19.94
N ASP A 236 -11.40 -13.47 18.84
CA ASP A 236 -11.93 -12.39 17.97
C ASP A 236 -12.39 -11.15 18.78
N ASP A 237 -11.77 -10.90 19.94
CA ASP A 237 -12.21 -9.90 20.93
C ASP A 237 -11.59 -8.51 20.72
N HIS A 238 -10.63 -8.41 19.79
CA HIS A 238 -9.98 -7.16 19.44
C HIS A 238 -10.71 -6.41 18.33
N TYR A 239 -11.29 -7.11 17.34
CA TYR A 239 -11.99 -6.49 16.21
C TYR A 239 -13.22 -5.70 16.69
N PHE A 240 -13.25 -4.40 16.39
CA PHE A 240 -14.20 -3.44 16.97
C PHE A 240 -14.30 -3.44 18.51
N GLY A 241 -13.31 -4.02 19.19
CA GLY A 241 -13.16 -3.95 20.64
C GLY A 241 -12.85 -2.54 21.12
N SER A 242 -12.88 -2.34 22.44
CA SER A 242 -12.56 -1.03 23.02
C SER A 242 -11.11 -0.65 22.74
N ILE A 243 -10.89 0.53 22.15
CA ILE A 243 -9.55 1.08 21.91
C ILE A 243 -8.94 1.49 23.25
N LYS A 244 -7.72 0.99 23.53
CA LYS A 244 -6.99 1.31 24.77
C LYS A 244 -6.71 2.82 24.88
N PRO A 245 -6.71 3.42 26.09
CA PRO A 245 -6.56 4.87 26.25
C PRO A 245 -5.33 5.48 25.58
N ARG A 246 -4.16 4.80 25.63
CA ARG A 246 -2.92 5.27 24.99
C ARG A 246 -3.04 5.29 23.47
N VAL A 247 -3.60 4.22 22.88
CA VAL A 247 -3.87 4.13 21.44
C VAL A 247 -4.91 5.17 21.02
N ALA A 248 -5.95 5.40 21.81
CA ALA A 248 -6.95 6.42 21.54
C ALA A 248 -6.36 7.84 21.53
N ALA A 249 -5.40 8.12 22.43
CA ALA A 249 -4.67 9.38 22.45
C ALA A 249 -3.80 9.56 21.19
N PHE A 250 -3.07 8.53 20.78
CA PHE A 250 -2.33 8.49 19.52
C PHE A 250 -3.26 8.76 18.32
N MET A 251 -4.35 8.00 18.20
CA MET A 251 -5.27 8.12 17.08
C MET A 251 -5.96 9.49 17.02
N LYS A 252 -6.18 10.13 18.17
CA LYS A 252 -6.74 11.48 18.22
C LYS A 252 -5.75 12.52 17.69
N ASP A 253 -4.49 12.45 18.11
CA ASP A 253 -3.42 13.34 17.62
C ASP A 253 -3.18 13.11 16.12
N LEU A 254 -3.22 11.84 15.68
CA LEU A 254 -3.14 11.49 14.26
C LEU A 254 -4.26 12.14 13.44
N ASP A 255 -5.52 12.05 13.88
CA ASP A 255 -6.65 12.70 13.19
C ASP A 255 -6.43 14.21 13.07
N GLU A 256 -6.01 14.87 14.16
CA GLU A 256 -5.78 16.33 14.17
C GLU A 256 -4.65 16.74 13.21
N GLU A 257 -3.55 15.97 13.14
CA GLU A 257 -2.45 16.21 12.20
C GLU A 257 -2.87 15.97 10.73
N LEU A 258 -3.61 14.89 10.46
CA LEU A 258 -4.12 14.60 9.11
C LEU A 258 -5.13 15.65 8.64
N TRP A 259 -6.04 16.09 9.52
CA TRP A 259 -6.99 17.16 9.19
C TRP A 259 -6.28 18.48 8.90
N LYS A 260 -5.21 18.85 9.63
CA LYS A 260 -4.39 20.04 9.31
C LYS A 260 -3.86 20.01 7.87
N LEU A 261 -3.48 18.82 7.40
CA LEU A 261 -2.98 18.55 6.04
C LEU A 261 -4.10 18.36 5.00
N GLY A 262 -5.37 18.55 5.36
CA GLY A 262 -6.50 18.43 4.43
C GLY A 262 -6.88 16.98 4.09
N ILE A 263 -6.37 16.00 4.84
CA ILE A 263 -6.67 14.59 4.65
C ILE A 263 -7.97 14.27 5.40
N LEU A 264 -8.96 13.72 4.69
CA LEU A 264 -10.29 13.41 5.23
C LEU A 264 -10.30 12.10 6.03
N ALA A 265 -9.42 11.97 7.03
CA ALA A 265 -9.42 10.83 7.96
C ALA A 265 -10.79 10.70 8.63
N LYS A 266 -11.46 9.55 8.44
CA LYS A 266 -12.89 9.38 8.75
C LYS A 266 -13.17 8.23 9.68
N THR A 267 -12.57 7.07 9.42
CA THR A 267 -12.83 5.83 10.15
C THR A 267 -11.55 5.37 10.82
N LYS A 268 -11.68 4.85 12.05
CA LYS A 268 -10.62 4.18 12.79
C LYS A 268 -11.19 3.12 13.71
N HIS A 269 -10.53 1.99 13.83
CA HIS A 269 -10.89 0.92 14.75
C HIS A 269 -9.71 -0.01 15.02
N ASN A 270 -9.90 -0.93 15.97
CA ASN A 270 -9.06 -2.10 16.12
C ASN A 270 -9.37 -3.11 15.01
N GLU A 271 -8.32 -3.75 14.51
CA GLU A 271 -8.41 -4.85 13.54
C GLU A 271 -8.50 -6.21 14.25
N VAL A 272 -8.39 -7.33 13.52
CA VAL A 272 -8.52 -8.68 14.07
C VAL A 272 -7.35 -9.06 14.99
N ALA A 273 -6.10 -8.81 14.59
CA ALA A 273 -4.95 -9.17 15.41
C ALA A 273 -4.73 -8.18 16.57
N PRO A 274 -4.28 -8.64 17.75
CA PRO A 274 -3.92 -7.76 18.85
C PRO A 274 -2.93 -6.66 18.43
N ALA A 275 -3.18 -5.44 18.91
CA ALA A 275 -2.40 -4.24 18.56
C ALA A 275 -2.40 -3.86 17.07
N GLN A 276 -3.23 -4.50 16.24
CA GLN A 276 -3.54 -4.09 14.89
C GLN A 276 -4.69 -3.08 14.89
N HIS A 277 -4.60 -2.11 13.98
CA HIS A 277 -5.56 -1.02 13.83
C HIS A 277 -5.73 -0.65 12.35
N GLU A 278 -6.83 0.03 12.04
CA GLU A 278 -7.09 0.58 10.72
C GLU A 278 -7.39 2.08 10.79
N LEU A 279 -6.99 2.82 9.75
CA LEU A 279 -7.47 4.16 9.45
C LEU A 279 -7.87 4.25 7.98
N ALA A 280 -9.09 4.74 7.71
CA ALA A 280 -9.58 4.98 6.36
C ALA A 280 -10.00 6.45 6.15
N PRO A 281 -9.43 7.15 5.16
CA PRO A 281 -9.90 8.45 4.73
C PRO A 281 -11.07 8.33 3.73
N ILE A 282 -11.83 9.41 3.57
CA ILE A 282 -12.77 9.53 2.45
C ILE A 282 -11.97 9.58 1.14
N PHE A 283 -12.48 8.89 0.11
CA PHE A 283 -11.85 8.88 -1.21
C PHE A 283 -11.69 10.30 -1.78
N THR A 284 -10.68 10.46 -2.62
CA THR A 284 -10.45 11.68 -3.41
C THR A 284 -9.87 11.29 -4.77
N THR A 285 -9.49 12.26 -5.60
CA THR A 285 -8.83 11.99 -6.89
C THR A 285 -7.59 11.14 -6.68
N THR A 286 -7.32 10.17 -7.56
CA THR A 286 -6.25 9.19 -7.36
C THR A 286 -4.88 9.82 -7.11
N ASN A 287 -4.57 10.93 -7.79
CA ASN A 287 -3.32 11.66 -7.58
C ASN A 287 -3.20 12.21 -6.15
N VAL A 288 -4.24 12.91 -5.67
CA VAL A 288 -4.27 13.48 -4.32
C VAL A 288 -4.34 12.38 -3.27
N ALA A 289 -5.10 11.31 -3.51
CA ALA A 289 -5.20 10.16 -2.61
C ALA A 289 -3.85 9.46 -2.42
N THR A 290 -3.03 9.40 -3.48
CA THR A 290 -1.67 8.85 -3.43
C THR A 290 -0.75 9.68 -2.56
N ASP A 291 -0.76 11.00 -2.74
CA ASP A 291 0.03 11.91 -1.89
C ASP A 291 -0.45 11.87 -0.43
N HIS A 292 -1.77 11.90 -0.22
CA HIS A 292 -2.37 11.79 1.10
C HIS A 292 -2.03 10.47 1.79
N ASN A 293 -1.96 9.35 1.05
CA ASN A 293 -1.56 8.06 1.63
C ASN A 293 -0.10 8.08 2.11
N GLN A 294 0.82 8.66 1.33
CA GLN A 294 2.22 8.80 1.75
C GLN A 294 2.35 9.68 3.00
N LEU A 295 1.67 10.82 3.02
CA LEU A 295 1.61 11.68 4.20
C LEU A 295 0.99 10.95 5.39
N THR A 296 -0.07 10.18 5.18
CA THR A 296 -0.70 9.39 6.25
C THR A 296 0.28 8.41 6.88
N MET A 297 0.99 7.62 6.06
CA MET A 297 1.99 6.66 6.54
C MET A 297 3.14 7.33 7.31
N GLU A 298 3.61 8.49 6.84
CA GLU A 298 4.64 9.27 7.52
C GLU A 298 4.13 9.85 8.86
N THR A 299 2.97 10.50 8.85
CA THR A 299 2.34 11.08 10.04
C THR A 299 2.04 10.02 11.09
N MET A 300 1.60 8.82 10.68
CA MET A 300 1.41 7.69 11.61
C MET A 300 2.69 7.35 12.37
N LYS A 301 3.85 7.25 11.68
CA LYS A 301 5.15 6.96 12.32
C LYS A 301 5.57 8.11 13.26
N ASN A 302 5.45 9.35 12.78
CA ASN A 302 5.86 10.53 13.53
C ASN A 302 5.00 10.74 14.80
N VAL A 303 3.68 10.57 14.68
CA VAL A 303 2.76 10.69 15.83
C VAL A 303 2.97 9.52 16.78
N ALA A 304 3.13 8.27 16.30
CA ALA A 304 3.37 7.13 17.18
C ALA A 304 4.58 7.38 18.10
N ALA A 305 5.69 7.89 17.54
CA ALA A 305 6.89 8.22 18.30
C ALA A 305 6.64 9.23 19.43
N LYS A 306 5.74 10.22 19.25
CA LYS A 306 5.36 11.20 20.29
C LYS A 306 4.63 10.54 21.47
N HIS A 307 3.94 9.43 21.24
CA HIS A 307 3.19 8.68 22.25
C HIS A 307 3.99 7.49 22.83
N GLY A 308 5.31 7.44 22.58
CA GLY A 308 6.18 6.35 23.00
C GLY A 308 5.84 5.02 22.31
N LEU A 309 5.22 5.08 21.14
CA LEU A 309 4.84 3.93 20.33
C LEU A 309 5.67 3.89 19.04
N VAL A 310 5.70 2.74 18.38
CA VAL A 310 6.22 2.59 17.02
C VAL A 310 5.10 2.04 16.14
N CYS A 311 4.87 2.71 15.01
CA CYS A 311 3.92 2.26 13.99
C CYS A 311 4.63 1.34 12.99
N LEU A 312 4.20 0.08 12.93
CA LEU A 312 4.70 -0.91 11.99
C LEU A 312 3.74 -1.01 10.81
N LEU A 313 4.26 -0.69 9.62
CA LEU A 313 3.54 -0.75 8.33
C LEU A 313 3.90 -2.00 7.52
N HIS A 314 4.78 -2.87 8.02
CA HIS A 314 5.12 -4.11 7.35
C HIS A 314 3.88 -5.01 7.25
N GLU A 315 3.72 -5.74 6.15
CA GLU A 315 2.54 -6.55 5.83
C GLU A 315 2.34 -7.73 6.78
N LYS A 316 3.44 -8.26 7.31
CA LYS A 316 3.44 -9.37 8.28
C LYS A 316 4.44 -9.17 9.42
N PRO A 317 4.18 -8.23 10.37
CA PRO A 317 5.14 -7.95 11.45
C PRO A 317 5.32 -9.13 12.40
N PHE A 318 4.24 -9.89 12.64
CA PHE A 318 4.20 -11.04 13.54
C PHE A 318 3.68 -12.29 12.81
N ALA A 319 4.32 -13.44 13.02
CA ALA A 319 3.85 -14.70 12.46
C ALA A 319 2.64 -15.25 13.25
N GLY A 320 1.78 -16.02 12.58
CA GLY A 320 0.67 -16.71 13.25
C GLY A 320 -0.55 -15.86 13.63
N VAL A 321 -0.55 -14.56 13.29
CA VAL A 321 -1.71 -13.64 13.43
C VAL A 321 -2.04 -12.98 12.09
N ASN A 322 -3.11 -12.19 11.99
CA ASN A 322 -3.43 -11.44 10.77
C ASN A 322 -2.29 -10.50 10.34
N GLY A 323 -2.18 -10.30 9.03
CA GLY A 323 -1.26 -9.32 8.45
C GLY A 323 -1.95 -7.99 8.16
N SER A 324 -1.17 -6.97 7.83
CA SER A 324 -1.67 -5.63 7.49
C SER A 324 -1.81 -5.45 5.97
N GLY A 325 -3.03 -5.18 5.52
CA GLY A 325 -3.36 -4.83 4.15
C GLY A 325 -3.45 -3.31 3.90
N LYS A 326 -3.63 -2.95 2.62
CA LYS A 326 -4.08 -1.61 2.23
C LYS A 326 -5.17 -1.65 1.17
N HIS A 327 -6.44 -1.78 1.54
CA HIS A 327 -7.49 -1.94 0.53
C HIS A 327 -7.61 -0.68 -0.34
N ASN A 328 -7.54 -0.86 -1.66
CA ASN A 328 -7.61 0.22 -2.64
C ASN A 328 -8.99 0.27 -3.27
N ASN A 329 -9.86 1.14 -2.74
CA ASN A 329 -11.20 1.36 -3.25
C ASN A 329 -11.18 2.28 -4.48
N TRP A 330 -11.11 1.70 -5.69
CA TRP A 330 -10.99 2.41 -6.96
C TRP A 330 -12.35 2.61 -7.65
N SER A 331 -12.58 3.81 -8.18
CA SER A 331 -13.77 4.13 -8.98
C SER A 331 -13.51 5.23 -10.02
N LEU A 332 -14.51 5.50 -10.86
CA LEU A 332 -14.48 6.44 -11.98
C LEU A 332 -15.61 7.45 -11.85
N SER A 333 -15.30 8.73 -11.75
CA SER A 333 -16.29 9.80 -11.60
C SER A 333 -16.12 10.87 -12.68
N THR A 334 -17.21 11.40 -13.21
CA THR A 334 -17.17 12.58 -14.09
C THR A 334 -16.94 13.85 -13.28
N ASP A 335 -16.41 14.90 -13.92
CA ASP A 335 -16.31 16.24 -13.35
C ASP A 335 -17.68 16.86 -12.99
N THR A 336 -18.77 16.27 -13.50
CA THR A 336 -20.16 16.61 -13.16
C THR A 336 -20.71 15.85 -11.95
N GLY A 337 -19.91 14.96 -11.34
CA GLY A 337 -20.26 14.20 -10.12
C GLY A 337 -20.97 12.86 -10.36
N LYS A 338 -21.04 12.36 -11.59
CA LYS A 338 -21.62 11.04 -11.91
C LYS A 338 -20.56 9.96 -11.74
N ASN A 339 -20.84 8.95 -10.91
CA ASN A 339 -20.03 7.74 -10.83
C ASN A 339 -20.38 6.80 -12.00
N LEU A 340 -19.37 6.37 -12.76
CA LEU A 340 -19.51 5.51 -13.94
C LEU A 340 -19.60 4.01 -13.60
N LEU A 341 -19.21 3.64 -12.38
CA LEU A 341 -19.34 2.31 -11.81
C LEU A 341 -20.54 2.18 -10.87
N ASP A 342 -21.40 3.20 -10.79
CA ASP A 342 -22.68 3.10 -10.09
C ASP A 342 -23.71 2.39 -10.99
N PRO A 343 -24.22 1.21 -10.58
CA PRO A 343 -25.17 0.44 -11.36
C PRO A 343 -26.54 1.15 -11.44
N GLY A 344 -26.87 2.03 -10.49
CA GLY A 344 -28.17 2.65 -10.36
C GLY A 344 -29.26 1.67 -9.90
N LYS A 345 -30.53 2.07 -10.02
CA LYS A 345 -31.67 1.29 -9.52
C LYS A 345 -32.05 0.09 -10.40
N GLU A 346 -31.74 0.16 -11.70
CA GLU A 346 -32.07 -0.90 -12.67
C GLU A 346 -30.79 -1.26 -13.46
N PRO A 347 -29.86 -2.02 -12.85
CA PRO A 347 -28.53 -2.23 -13.42
C PRO A 347 -28.57 -2.90 -14.80
N ALA A 348 -29.53 -3.81 -15.01
CA ALA A 348 -29.74 -4.52 -16.29
C ALA A 348 -30.10 -3.59 -17.46
N LYS A 349 -30.63 -2.38 -17.19
CA LYS A 349 -30.95 -1.38 -18.23
C LYS A 349 -29.89 -0.29 -18.34
N ASN A 350 -28.89 -0.28 -17.46
CA ASN A 350 -27.84 0.71 -17.46
C ASN A 350 -26.71 0.28 -18.42
N THR A 351 -26.97 0.42 -19.72
CA THR A 351 -26.06 0.01 -20.80
C THR A 351 -24.68 0.63 -20.69
N GLN A 352 -24.59 1.89 -20.23
CA GLN A 352 -23.32 2.57 -19.98
C GLN A 352 -22.54 1.85 -18.88
N PHE A 353 -23.15 1.62 -17.72
CA PHE A 353 -22.51 0.90 -16.62
C PHE A 353 -22.05 -0.50 -17.03
N LEU A 354 -22.90 -1.27 -17.74
CA LEU A 354 -22.56 -2.62 -18.18
C LEU A 354 -21.35 -2.63 -19.12
N LEU A 355 -21.20 -1.61 -19.97
CA LEU A 355 -20.03 -1.47 -20.85
C LEU A 355 -18.75 -1.18 -20.05
N PHE A 356 -18.81 -0.28 -19.07
CA PHE A 356 -17.67 -0.01 -18.18
C PHE A 356 -17.32 -1.24 -17.32
N LEU A 357 -18.32 -1.95 -16.79
CA LEU A 357 -18.13 -3.18 -16.04
C LEU A 357 -17.45 -4.26 -16.89
N ALA A 358 -17.92 -4.45 -18.14
CA ALA A 358 -17.31 -5.38 -19.07
C ALA A 358 -15.85 -5.01 -19.40
N ALA A 359 -15.53 -3.71 -19.53
CA ALA A 359 -14.16 -3.26 -19.74
C ALA A 359 -13.26 -3.62 -18.55
N VAL A 360 -13.73 -3.41 -17.32
CA VAL A 360 -12.99 -3.82 -16.12
C VAL A 360 -12.80 -5.34 -16.09
N ILE A 361 -13.84 -6.13 -16.37
CA ILE A 361 -13.76 -7.60 -16.37
C ILE A 361 -12.72 -8.10 -17.38
N LYS A 362 -12.77 -7.59 -18.62
CA LYS A 362 -11.81 -7.95 -19.67
C LYS A 362 -10.39 -7.57 -19.27
N GLY A 363 -10.17 -6.35 -18.79
CA GLY A 363 -8.85 -5.86 -18.40
C GLY A 363 -8.24 -6.67 -17.24
N VAL A 364 -9.04 -7.03 -16.22
CA VAL A 364 -8.57 -7.85 -15.10
C VAL A 364 -8.21 -9.28 -15.56
N ASP A 365 -8.98 -9.86 -16.49
CA ASP A 365 -8.69 -11.20 -17.04
C ASP A 365 -7.43 -11.22 -17.94
N GLU A 366 -7.31 -10.27 -18.86
CA GLU A 366 -6.18 -10.21 -19.81
C GLU A 366 -4.86 -9.85 -19.13
N TYR A 367 -4.91 -9.05 -18.05
CA TYR A 367 -3.74 -8.49 -17.37
C TYR A 367 -3.65 -8.87 -15.87
N GLN A 368 -4.16 -10.05 -15.50
CA GLN A 368 -4.07 -10.61 -14.14
C GLN A 368 -2.64 -10.64 -13.57
N ASP A 369 -1.64 -10.87 -14.43
CA ASP A 369 -0.22 -10.79 -14.11
C ASP A 369 0.18 -9.39 -13.63
N LEU A 370 -0.18 -8.34 -14.36
CA LEU A 370 0.15 -6.96 -13.99
C LEU A 370 -0.47 -6.54 -12.65
N LEU A 371 -1.70 -6.97 -12.38
CA LEU A 371 -2.34 -6.70 -11.09
C LEU A 371 -1.60 -7.41 -9.95
N ARG A 372 -1.19 -8.67 -10.12
CA ARG A 372 -0.36 -9.38 -9.13
C ARG A 372 1.03 -8.77 -8.96
N ILE A 373 1.66 -8.30 -10.05
CA ILE A 373 2.95 -7.60 -10.04
C ILE A 373 2.87 -6.27 -9.29
N SER A 374 1.75 -5.55 -9.42
CA SER A 374 1.56 -4.22 -8.81
C SER A 374 1.65 -4.20 -7.28
N VAL A 375 1.51 -5.37 -6.65
CA VAL A 375 1.55 -5.59 -5.20
C VAL A 375 2.69 -6.52 -4.77
N ALA A 376 3.64 -6.82 -5.67
CA ALA A 376 4.75 -7.72 -5.41
C ALA A 376 5.83 -7.05 -4.54
N SER A 377 6.17 -7.70 -3.43
CA SER A 377 7.27 -7.34 -2.53
C SER A 377 7.58 -8.52 -1.61
N ALA A 378 8.79 -8.59 -1.07
CA ALA A 378 9.16 -9.62 -0.10
C ALA A 378 8.23 -9.63 1.12
N GLY A 379 7.86 -8.45 1.65
CA GLY A 379 6.94 -8.33 2.79
C GLY A 379 5.53 -8.86 2.49
N ASN A 380 4.95 -8.50 1.35
CA ASN A 380 3.59 -8.92 1.00
C ASN A 380 3.48 -10.41 0.63
N ASP A 381 4.57 -11.05 0.19
CA ASP A 381 4.61 -12.50 -0.02
C ASP A 381 4.38 -13.29 1.28
N HIS A 382 4.73 -12.73 2.45
CA HIS A 382 4.40 -13.32 3.75
C HIS A 382 2.93 -13.14 4.18
N ARG A 383 2.17 -12.29 3.47
CA ARG A 383 0.80 -11.94 3.82
C ARG A 383 -0.22 -12.68 2.96
N LEU A 384 -0.05 -12.69 1.64
CA LEU A 384 -1.04 -13.22 0.70
C LEU A 384 -1.35 -14.71 0.93
N GLY A 385 -2.63 -15.08 0.80
CA GLY A 385 -3.10 -16.48 0.87
C GLY A 385 -3.34 -17.04 2.28
N ALA A 386 -3.30 -16.21 3.33
CA ALA A 386 -3.60 -16.63 4.69
C ALA A 386 -4.28 -15.51 5.49
N ASN A 387 -4.96 -15.87 6.59
CA ASN A 387 -5.48 -14.95 7.61
C ASN A 387 -6.11 -13.67 7.03
N GLU A 388 -7.17 -13.84 6.22
CA GLU A 388 -7.97 -12.76 5.61
C GLU A 388 -7.30 -11.96 4.48
N ALA A 389 -6.04 -12.23 4.15
CA ALA A 389 -5.42 -11.71 2.94
C ALA A 389 -5.78 -12.60 1.73
N PRO A 390 -6.16 -12.03 0.57
CA PRO A 390 -6.52 -12.83 -0.61
C PRO A 390 -5.36 -13.71 -1.11
N PRO A 391 -5.64 -14.84 -1.80
CA PRO A 391 -4.62 -15.65 -2.44
C PRO A 391 -3.93 -14.89 -3.59
N ALA A 392 -2.79 -15.42 -4.06
CA ALA A 392 -2.06 -14.88 -5.20
C ALA A 392 -2.74 -15.09 -6.57
N ILE A 393 -3.97 -15.61 -6.57
CA ILE A 393 -4.81 -15.85 -7.75
C ILE A 393 -5.75 -14.66 -7.91
N VAL A 394 -5.50 -13.80 -8.91
CA VAL A 394 -6.38 -12.67 -9.21
C VAL A 394 -7.73 -13.20 -9.68
N SER A 395 -8.81 -12.72 -9.07
CA SER A 395 -10.19 -13.05 -9.42
C SER A 395 -11.13 -11.94 -8.98
N MET A 396 -12.27 -11.85 -9.65
CA MET A 396 -13.28 -10.82 -9.43
C MET A 396 -14.50 -11.35 -8.70
N PHE A 397 -14.91 -10.65 -7.64
CA PHE A 397 -16.21 -10.84 -7.02
C PHE A 397 -17.19 -9.78 -7.53
N LEU A 398 -18.31 -10.20 -8.12
CA LEU A 398 -19.36 -9.28 -8.60
C LEU A 398 -20.65 -9.35 -7.77
N GLY A 399 -20.84 -10.46 -7.06
CA GLY A 399 -22.09 -10.76 -6.38
C GLY A 399 -23.17 -11.33 -7.29
N ASP A 400 -24.21 -11.89 -6.67
CA ASP A 400 -25.23 -12.72 -7.32
C ASP A 400 -26.08 -11.92 -8.30
N GLU A 401 -26.41 -10.66 -7.95
CA GLU A 401 -27.22 -9.80 -8.80
C GLU A 401 -26.53 -9.46 -10.12
N LEU A 402 -25.31 -8.92 -10.06
CA LEU A 402 -24.55 -8.56 -11.26
C LEU A 402 -24.11 -9.79 -12.05
N SER A 403 -23.71 -10.88 -11.38
CA SER A 403 -23.42 -12.15 -12.06
C SER A 403 -24.63 -12.66 -12.82
N GLY A 404 -25.83 -12.67 -12.21
CA GLY A 404 -27.05 -13.09 -12.89
C GLY A 404 -27.45 -12.19 -14.07
N ILE A 405 -27.22 -10.87 -13.98
CA ILE A 405 -27.45 -9.94 -15.10
C ILE A 405 -26.50 -10.28 -16.26
N LEU A 406 -25.21 -10.46 -15.98
CA LEU A 406 -24.23 -10.78 -17.01
C LEU A 406 -24.47 -12.14 -17.66
N GLU A 407 -24.86 -13.16 -16.88
CA GLU A 407 -25.28 -14.47 -17.38
C GLU A 407 -26.53 -14.36 -18.28
N SER A 408 -27.51 -13.53 -17.91
CA SER A 408 -28.70 -13.31 -18.74
C SER A 408 -28.35 -12.70 -20.10
N ILE A 409 -27.35 -11.81 -20.13
CA ILE A 409 -26.82 -11.21 -21.36
C ILE A 409 -26.06 -12.26 -22.17
N GLU A 410 -25.24 -13.09 -21.52
CA GLU A 410 -24.47 -14.17 -22.17
C GLU A 410 -25.39 -15.17 -22.89
N TYR A 411 -26.40 -15.68 -22.19
CA TYR A 411 -27.30 -16.74 -22.67
C TYR A 411 -28.52 -16.23 -23.46
N ASP A 412 -28.67 -14.91 -23.59
CA ASP A 412 -29.85 -14.27 -24.20
C ASP A 412 -31.17 -14.65 -23.50
N ALA A 413 -31.13 -14.78 -22.17
CA ALA A 413 -32.26 -15.14 -21.33
C ALA A 413 -32.85 -13.90 -20.64
N PRO A 414 -34.16 -13.89 -20.29
CA PRO A 414 -34.71 -12.84 -19.46
C PRO A 414 -34.10 -12.90 -18.05
N TYR A 415 -33.59 -11.77 -17.56
CA TYR A 415 -33.14 -11.66 -16.18
C TYR A 415 -34.35 -11.71 -15.24
N VAL A 416 -34.35 -12.68 -14.32
CA VAL A 416 -35.34 -12.78 -13.24
C VAL A 416 -34.65 -12.26 -11.99
N GLY A 417 -35.03 -11.06 -11.54
CA GLY A 417 -34.35 -10.36 -10.44
C GLY A 417 -34.21 -11.18 -9.15
N VAL A 418 -33.19 -10.85 -8.35
CA VAL A 418 -33.03 -11.41 -7.01
C VAL A 418 -34.16 -10.89 -6.11
N GLN A 419 -34.87 -11.79 -5.40
CA GLN A 419 -35.93 -11.37 -4.48
C GLN A 419 -35.35 -10.57 -3.31
N GLU A 420 -35.82 -9.33 -3.12
CA GLU A 420 -35.58 -8.56 -1.90
C GLU A 420 -36.13 -9.33 -0.69
N LYS A 421 -35.25 -9.69 0.25
CA LYS A 421 -35.63 -10.33 1.51
C LYS A 421 -35.60 -9.29 2.63
N LYS A 422 -36.65 -9.28 3.45
CA LYS A 422 -36.65 -8.51 4.70
C LYS A 422 -36.25 -9.42 5.85
N LEU A 423 -35.24 -8.98 6.61
CA LEU A 423 -34.83 -9.61 7.84
C LEU A 423 -35.72 -9.09 8.98
N GLN A 424 -36.63 -9.95 9.44
CA GLN A 424 -37.40 -9.70 10.65
C GLN A 424 -36.55 -10.05 11.86
N THR A 425 -36.15 -9.04 12.64
CA THR A 425 -35.29 -9.24 13.82
C THR A 425 -36.00 -9.95 14.98
N GLY A 426 -37.33 -10.09 14.89
CA GLY A 426 -38.17 -10.71 15.93
C GLY A 426 -38.39 -9.84 17.17
N VAL A 427 -37.87 -8.60 17.18
CA VAL A 427 -38.00 -7.65 18.29
C VAL A 427 -38.78 -6.42 17.82
N HIS A 428 -39.98 -6.19 18.37
CA HIS A 428 -40.89 -5.12 17.95
C HIS A 428 -40.34 -3.69 18.07
N VAL A 429 -39.27 -3.47 18.84
CA VAL A 429 -38.63 -2.16 19.01
C VAL A 429 -37.66 -1.86 17.85
N LEU A 430 -37.20 -2.88 17.13
CA LEU A 430 -36.27 -2.72 16.01
C LEU A 430 -37.02 -2.72 14.68
N PRO A 431 -36.63 -1.87 13.72
CA PRO A 431 -37.19 -1.91 12.38
C PRO A 431 -36.80 -3.23 11.68
N ASP A 432 -37.67 -3.71 10.81
CA ASP A 432 -37.31 -4.75 9.84
C ASP A 432 -36.19 -4.20 8.94
N LEU A 433 -35.13 -4.97 8.77
CA LEU A 433 -33.98 -4.59 7.96
C LEU A 433 -34.16 -5.14 6.55
N ASN A 434 -33.93 -4.33 5.53
CA ASN A 434 -33.83 -4.84 4.17
C ASN A 434 -32.48 -5.53 4.02
N MET A 435 -32.47 -6.78 3.56
CA MET A 435 -31.23 -7.46 3.22
C MET A 435 -30.71 -6.98 1.87
N ASP A 436 -29.40 -6.83 1.76
CA ASP A 436 -28.75 -6.64 0.47
C ASP A 436 -28.93 -7.90 -0.41
N THR A 437 -28.91 -7.71 -1.74
CA THR A 437 -29.14 -8.77 -2.73
C THR A 437 -27.99 -9.77 -2.83
N THR A 438 -26.85 -9.48 -2.21
CA THR A 438 -25.67 -10.36 -2.17
C THR A 438 -24.91 -10.13 -0.87
N ASP A 439 -24.36 -11.21 -0.30
CA ASP A 439 -23.39 -11.16 0.79
C ASP A 439 -22.02 -10.63 0.31
N ARG A 440 -21.16 -10.19 1.23
CA ARG A 440 -19.81 -9.72 0.91
C ARG A 440 -18.83 -10.89 0.92
N ASN A 441 -17.92 -10.93 -0.04
CA ASN A 441 -16.83 -11.91 -0.04
C ASN A 441 -15.51 -11.25 0.34
N ARG A 442 -14.99 -11.54 1.55
CA ARG A 442 -13.73 -10.98 2.07
C ARG A 442 -12.48 -11.59 1.42
N THR A 443 -12.59 -12.80 0.85
CA THR A 443 -11.46 -13.59 0.33
C THR A 443 -11.07 -13.21 -1.11
N SER A 444 -11.95 -12.48 -1.80
CA SER A 444 -11.72 -12.07 -3.19
C SER A 444 -10.66 -10.97 -3.29
N PRO A 445 -9.68 -11.11 -4.19
CA PRO A 445 -8.69 -10.08 -4.49
C PRO A 445 -9.29 -8.76 -4.96
N PHE A 446 -10.28 -8.80 -5.85
CA PHE A 446 -10.85 -7.62 -6.51
C PHE A 446 -12.38 -7.68 -6.47
N ALA A 447 -12.99 -6.98 -5.54
CA ALA A 447 -14.42 -7.12 -5.26
C ALA A 447 -15.22 -5.87 -5.64
N PHE A 448 -16.31 -6.04 -6.37
CA PHE A 448 -17.28 -4.99 -6.59
C PHE A 448 -18.08 -4.74 -5.31
N THR A 449 -17.99 -3.53 -4.75
CA THR A 449 -18.62 -3.16 -3.46
C THR A 449 -19.71 -2.11 -3.66
N GLY A 450 -20.56 -2.33 -4.67
CA GLY A 450 -21.77 -1.56 -4.95
C GLY A 450 -21.62 -0.44 -5.98
N ASN A 451 -20.54 0.33 -5.92
CA ASN A 451 -20.29 1.44 -6.86
C ASN A 451 -18.80 1.72 -7.14
N LYS A 452 -17.95 0.75 -6.79
CA LYS A 452 -16.49 0.81 -6.86
C LYS A 452 -15.93 -0.61 -6.77
N PHE A 453 -14.66 -0.77 -7.13
CA PHE A 453 -13.93 -2.00 -6.89
C PHE A 453 -12.95 -1.81 -5.73
N GLU A 454 -12.92 -2.79 -4.84
CA GLU A 454 -11.99 -2.87 -3.73
C GLU A 454 -10.89 -3.87 -4.07
N PHE A 455 -9.67 -3.38 -4.23
CA PHE A 455 -8.49 -4.23 -4.48
C PHE A 455 -7.76 -4.51 -3.17
N ARG A 456 -7.78 -5.78 -2.72
CA ARG A 456 -7.33 -6.19 -1.38
C ARG A 456 -5.93 -6.79 -1.31
N MET A 457 -5.30 -7.04 -2.47
CA MET A 457 -3.97 -7.65 -2.51
C MET A 457 -2.83 -6.71 -2.11
N LEU A 458 -3.07 -5.41 -1.99
CA LEU A 458 -2.04 -4.44 -1.63
C LEU A 458 -1.54 -4.67 -0.21
N GLY A 459 -0.22 -4.66 -0.06
CA GLY A 459 0.45 -4.62 1.23
C GLY A 459 0.34 -3.24 1.91
N SER A 460 0.38 -3.23 3.25
CA SER A 460 0.31 -2.01 4.06
C SER A 460 1.47 -1.05 3.85
N ALA A 461 2.64 -1.48 3.35
CA ALA A 461 3.77 -0.58 3.04
C ALA A 461 3.78 -0.08 1.58
N ILE A 462 3.06 -0.74 0.68
CA ILE A 462 3.11 -0.47 -0.76
C ILE A 462 2.46 0.88 -1.12
N SER A 463 3.12 1.69 -1.95
CA SER A 463 2.49 2.89 -2.53
C SER A 463 1.31 2.51 -3.43
N ILE A 464 0.18 3.19 -3.25
CA ILE A 464 -1.01 2.96 -4.08
C ILE A 464 -0.83 3.43 -5.53
N SER A 465 0.25 4.13 -5.89
CA SER A 465 0.49 4.56 -7.28
C SER A 465 0.55 3.39 -8.25
N CYS A 466 1.36 2.36 -7.94
CA CYS A 466 1.60 1.25 -8.87
C CYS A 466 0.31 0.47 -9.18
N PRO A 467 -0.49 0.02 -8.19
CA PRO A 467 -1.79 -0.59 -8.46
C PRO A 467 -2.71 0.27 -9.32
N ASN A 468 -2.78 1.57 -9.05
CA ASN A 468 -3.67 2.46 -9.81
C ASN A 468 -3.15 2.78 -11.21
N ILE A 469 -1.83 2.82 -11.45
CA ILE A 469 -1.28 2.90 -12.81
C ILE A 469 -1.78 1.71 -13.63
N MET A 470 -1.68 0.50 -13.07
CA MET A 470 -2.08 -0.74 -13.74
C MET A 470 -3.58 -0.76 -14.00
N LEU A 471 -4.40 -0.48 -12.97
CA LEU A 471 -5.87 -0.42 -13.10
C LEU A 471 -6.33 0.63 -14.13
N ASN A 472 -5.72 1.82 -14.12
CA ASN A 472 -6.08 2.87 -15.05
C ASN A 472 -5.71 2.49 -16.48
N THR A 473 -4.50 1.95 -16.71
CA THR A 473 -4.02 1.62 -18.05
C THR A 473 -4.77 0.42 -18.64
N ILE A 474 -5.04 -0.64 -17.88
CA ILE A 474 -5.83 -1.77 -18.39
C ILE A 474 -7.27 -1.30 -18.72
N ALA A 475 -7.89 -0.49 -17.86
CA ALA A 475 -9.22 0.04 -18.14
C ALA A 475 -9.21 0.98 -19.36
N ALA A 476 -8.14 1.76 -19.56
CA ALA A 476 -8.00 2.64 -20.72
C ALA A 476 -7.88 1.84 -22.02
N GLU A 477 -7.09 0.76 -22.05
CA GLU A 477 -6.97 -0.11 -23.22
C GLU A 477 -8.31 -0.73 -23.60
N GLU A 478 -9.04 -1.26 -22.62
CA GLU A 478 -10.34 -1.87 -22.87
C GLU A 478 -11.38 -0.86 -23.36
N LEU A 479 -11.42 0.33 -22.76
CA LEU A 479 -12.30 1.39 -23.23
C LEU A 479 -11.89 1.91 -24.62
N ARG A 480 -10.60 1.92 -24.96
CA ARG A 480 -10.11 2.28 -26.30
C ARG A 480 -10.62 1.27 -27.33
N GLN A 481 -10.42 -0.03 -27.10
CA GLN A 481 -10.89 -1.09 -28.00
C GLN A 481 -12.42 -1.03 -28.17
N PHE A 482 -13.16 -0.77 -27.08
CA PHE A 482 -14.61 -0.65 -27.11
C PHE A 482 -15.05 0.59 -27.88
N ALA A 483 -14.40 1.73 -27.67
CA ALA A 483 -14.68 2.96 -28.40
C ALA A 483 -14.40 2.80 -29.90
N ASP A 484 -13.24 2.25 -30.27
CA ASP A 484 -12.84 2.01 -31.66
C ASP A 484 -13.89 1.16 -32.40
N ARG A 485 -14.51 0.18 -31.72
CA ARG A 485 -15.58 -0.64 -32.28
C ARG A 485 -16.92 0.09 -32.37
N LEU A 486 -17.31 0.80 -31.31
CA LEU A 486 -18.66 1.36 -31.16
C LEU A 486 -18.84 2.73 -31.82
N GLU A 487 -17.77 3.47 -32.10
CA GLU A 487 -17.82 4.76 -32.83
C GLU A 487 -18.38 4.63 -34.26
N HIS A 488 -18.38 3.41 -34.81
CA HIS A 488 -18.96 3.09 -36.11
C HIS A 488 -20.36 2.45 -36.03
N SER A 489 -20.94 2.36 -34.83
CA SER A 489 -22.23 1.73 -34.59
C SER A 489 -23.39 2.54 -35.17
N THR A 490 -24.37 1.84 -35.74
CA THR A 490 -25.67 2.41 -36.16
C THR A 490 -26.80 2.10 -35.18
N ASP A 491 -26.58 1.15 -34.27
CA ASP A 491 -27.49 0.72 -33.20
C ASP A 491 -26.65 0.45 -31.93
N LEU A 492 -26.35 1.52 -31.20
CA LEU A 492 -25.42 1.49 -30.08
C LEU A 492 -25.86 0.51 -28.99
N GLU A 493 -27.16 0.46 -28.67
CA GLU A 493 -27.67 -0.39 -27.59
C GLU A 493 -27.47 -1.87 -27.92
N ARG A 494 -27.79 -2.26 -29.16
CA ARG A 494 -27.57 -3.63 -29.64
C ARG A 494 -26.09 -3.99 -29.72
N ASP A 495 -25.25 -3.09 -30.23
CA ASP A 495 -23.83 -3.35 -30.40
C ASP A 495 -23.11 -3.43 -29.05
N VAL A 496 -23.49 -2.59 -28.07
CA VAL A 496 -23.00 -2.70 -26.68
C VAL A 496 -23.42 -4.03 -26.07
N ARG A 497 -24.71 -4.42 -26.19
CA ARG A 497 -25.17 -5.71 -25.65
C ARG A 497 -24.44 -6.90 -26.28
N THR A 498 -24.15 -6.82 -27.58
CA THR A 498 -23.37 -7.83 -28.30
C THR A 498 -21.91 -7.88 -27.81
N LEU A 499 -21.30 -6.72 -27.61
CA LEU A 499 -19.94 -6.60 -27.08
C LEU A 499 -19.84 -7.13 -25.64
N VAL A 500 -20.77 -6.76 -24.76
CA VAL A 500 -20.83 -7.28 -23.38
C VAL A 500 -21.02 -8.80 -23.38
N ARG A 501 -21.91 -9.34 -24.24
CA ARG A 501 -22.05 -10.79 -24.42
C ARG A 501 -20.74 -11.45 -24.81
N GLN A 502 -20.02 -10.89 -25.78
CA GLN A 502 -18.74 -11.43 -26.22
C GLN A 502 -17.71 -11.43 -25.08
N VAL A 503 -17.60 -10.31 -24.34
CA VAL A 503 -16.71 -10.21 -23.18
C VAL A 503 -17.03 -11.29 -22.14
N MET A 504 -18.31 -11.54 -21.85
CA MET A 504 -18.68 -12.60 -20.92
C MET A 504 -18.32 -13.99 -21.42
N GLN A 505 -18.49 -14.26 -22.72
CA GLN A 505 -18.10 -15.56 -23.31
C GLN A 505 -16.60 -15.81 -23.22
N GLU A 506 -15.78 -14.76 -23.38
CA GLU A 506 -14.33 -14.86 -23.46
C GLU A 506 -13.63 -14.73 -22.09
N HIS A 507 -14.15 -13.88 -21.19
CA HIS A 507 -13.46 -13.45 -19.97
C HIS A 507 -14.15 -13.83 -18.66
N LYS A 508 -15.32 -14.50 -18.66
CA LYS A 508 -16.00 -14.88 -17.41
C LYS A 508 -15.19 -15.76 -16.46
N ARG A 509 -14.13 -16.39 -16.95
CA ARG A 509 -13.24 -17.24 -16.15
C ARG A 509 -12.65 -16.53 -14.93
N ILE A 510 -12.47 -15.20 -15.01
CA ILE A 510 -11.93 -14.36 -13.93
C ILE A 510 -12.93 -14.15 -12.78
N ILE A 511 -14.22 -14.36 -13.02
CA ILE A 511 -15.28 -14.13 -12.03
C ILE A 511 -15.38 -15.35 -11.12
N PHE A 512 -15.26 -15.11 -9.82
CA PHE A 512 -15.39 -16.13 -8.79
C PHE A 512 -16.04 -15.54 -7.53
N ASN A 513 -17.23 -16.05 -7.19
CA ASN A 513 -18.00 -15.60 -6.04
C ASN A 513 -17.84 -16.50 -4.79
N GLY A 514 -17.02 -17.56 -4.87
CA GLY A 514 -16.85 -18.55 -3.80
C GLY A 514 -15.69 -18.27 -2.83
N ASP A 515 -15.36 -19.25 -2.00
CA ASP A 515 -14.25 -19.17 -1.04
C ASP A 515 -12.89 -19.27 -1.74
N GLY A 516 -12.15 -18.16 -1.76
CA GLY A 516 -10.83 -18.03 -2.34
C GLY A 516 -9.72 -18.78 -1.60
N TYR A 517 -9.96 -19.25 -0.38
CA TYR A 517 -8.97 -20.02 0.39
C TYR A 517 -9.05 -21.53 0.18
N SER A 518 -10.14 -22.00 -0.42
CA SER A 518 -10.33 -23.42 -0.61
C SER A 518 -9.32 -24.01 -1.60
N ASP A 519 -8.78 -25.19 -1.29
CA ASP A 519 -7.97 -25.96 -2.25
C ASP A 519 -8.73 -26.24 -3.55
N ALA A 520 -10.06 -26.36 -3.45
CA ALA A 520 -10.96 -26.49 -4.59
C ALA A 520 -10.87 -25.28 -5.54
N TRP A 521 -10.72 -24.05 -5.01
CA TRP A 521 -10.52 -22.87 -5.82
C TRP A 521 -9.17 -22.89 -6.54
N THR A 522 -8.09 -23.30 -5.88
CA THR A 522 -6.76 -23.40 -6.50
C THR A 522 -6.78 -24.33 -7.72
N GLU A 523 -7.38 -25.51 -7.59
CA GLU A 523 -7.51 -26.46 -8.71
C GLU A 523 -8.45 -25.95 -9.80
N GLU A 524 -9.55 -25.30 -9.43
CA GLU A 524 -10.50 -24.71 -10.38
C GLU A 524 -9.89 -23.55 -11.17
N ALA A 525 -9.20 -22.62 -10.50
CA ALA A 525 -8.49 -21.51 -11.11
C ALA A 525 -7.46 -22.01 -12.12
N LYS A 526 -6.72 -23.06 -11.79
CA LYS A 526 -5.78 -23.73 -12.70
C LYS A 526 -6.49 -24.32 -13.92
N ARG A 527 -7.63 -25.00 -13.75
CA ARG A 527 -8.45 -25.50 -14.88
C ARG A 527 -8.96 -24.39 -15.78
N ARG A 528 -9.28 -23.22 -15.21
CA ARG A 528 -9.70 -22.01 -15.92
C ARG A 528 -8.56 -21.28 -16.62
N GLY A 529 -7.31 -21.61 -16.32
CA GLY A 529 -6.13 -20.93 -16.85
C GLY A 529 -5.82 -19.59 -16.15
N LEU A 530 -6.31 -19.38 -14.93
CA LEU A 530 -5.93 -18.24 -14.11
C LEU A 530 -4.50 -18.44 -13.58
N LEU A 531 -3.76 -17.34 -13.48
CA LEU A 531 -2.39 -17.36 -12.98
C LEU A 531 -2.39 -17.49 -11.46
N ASN A 532 -1.47 -18.30 -10.96
CA ASN A 532 -1.17 -18.42 -9.53
C ASN A 532 0.32 -18.15 -9.34
N LEU A 533 0.68 -16.87 -9.19
CA LEU A 533 2.06 -16.41 -9.05
C LEU A 533 2.33 -16.14 -7.57
N HIS A 534 2.68 -17.20 -6.84
CA HIS A 534 2.80 -17.17 -5.39
C HIS A 534 3.77 -16.10 -4.90
N THR A 535 4.98 -16.09 -5.44
CA THR A 535 6.03 -15.18 -4.98
C THR A 535 6.26 -14.03 -5.96
N THR A 536 6.88 -12.97 -5.45
CA THR A 536 7.36 -11.82 -6.22
C THR A 536 8.29 -12.26 -7.36
N VAL A 537 9.14 -13.27 -7.13
CA VAL A 537 10.06 -13.81 -8.13
C VAL A 537 9.32 -14.62 -9.22
N ASP A 538 8.17 -15.23 -8.90
CA ASP A 538 7.32 -15.89 -9.92
C ASP A 538 6.55 -14.87 -10.76
N ALA A 539 6.18 -13.72 -10.16
CA ALA A 539 5.37 -12.70 -10.80
C ALA A 539 6.17 -11.75 -11.69
N LEU A 540 7.28 -11.20 -11.19
CA LEU A 540 8.02 -10.12 -11.85
C LEU A 540 8.53 -10.46 -13.27
N PRO A 541 8.97 -11.68 -13.61
CA PRO A 541 9.39 -12.00 -14.97
C PRO A 541 8.32 -11.73 -16.03
N ARG A 542 7.03 -11.80 -15.64
CA ARG A 542 5.90 -11.49 -16.53
C ARG A 542 5.77 -10.01 -16.84
N TYR A 543 6.41 -9.12 -16.09
CA TYR A 543 6.31 -7.68 -16.29
C TYR A 543 6.79 -7.25 -17.68
N LEU A 544 7.77 -7.97 -18.23
CA LEU A 544 8.35 -7.75 -19.56
C LEU A 544 7.77 -8.68 -20.64
N ASP A 545 6.67 -9.39 -20.36
CA ASP A 545 5.95 -10.12 -21.42
C ASP A 545 5.51 -9.12 -22.51
N GLN A 546 5.64 -9.50 -23.78
CA GLN A 546 5.40 -8.61 -24.93
C GLN A 546 4.06 -7.85 -24.84
N LYS A 547 2.98 -8.54 -24.44
CA LYS A 547 1.64 -7.92 -24.26
C LYS A 547 1.63 -6.76 -23.25
N ASN A 548 2.47 -6.83 -22.23
CA ASN A 548 2.54 -5.84 -21.15
C ASN A 548 3.39 -4.65 -21.58
N VAL A 549 4.51 -4.91 -22.27
CA VAL A 549 5.33 -3.86 -22.89
C VAL A 549 4.52 -3.08 -23.92
N GLU A 550 3.78 -3.77 -24.79
CA GLU A 550 2.90 -3.14 -25.79
C GLU A 550 1.79 -2.31 -25.14
N LEU A 551 1.15 -2.81 -24.07
CA LEU A 551 0.15 -2.05 -23.31
C LEU A 551 0.74 -0.71 -22.83
N PHE A 552 1.85 -0.71 -22.10
CA PHE A 552 2.36 0.54 -21.54
C PHE A 552 2.95 1.50 -22.58
N THR A 553 3.61 0.97 -23.61
CA THR A 553 4.24 1.79 -24.66
C THR A 553 3.23 2.42 -25.61
N SER A 554 2.19 1.68 -26.02
CA SER A 554 1.12 2.20 -26.88
C SER A 554 0.29 3.28 -26.18
N HIS A 555 0.04 3.12 -24.88
CA HIS A 555 -0.60 4.12 -24.02
C HIS A 555 0.35 5.22 -23.53
N LYS A 556 1.63 5.17 -23.91
CA LYS A 556 2.68 6.16 -23.55
C LYS A 556 2.82 6.38 -22.04
N ILE A 557 2.58 5.34 -21.26
CA ILE A 557 2.72 5.37 -19.80
C ILE A 557 4.19 5.19 -19.44
N TYR A 558 4.79 4.15 -20.00
CA TYR A 558 6.21 3.82 -19.88
C TYR A 558 6.86 3.60 -21.25
N THR A 559 8.16 3.81 -21.32
CA THR A 559 9.01 3.21 -22.36
C THR A 559 9.44 1.81 -21.95
N GLU A 560 9.89 1.00 -22.91
CA GLU A 560 10.43 -0.34 -22.63
C GLU A 560 11.61 -0.30 -21.65
N ALA A 561 12.54 0.64 -21.84
CA ALA A 561 13.66 0.85 -20.93
C ALA A 561 13.21 1.23 -19.51
N GLU A 562 12.15 2.03 -19.36
CA GLU A 562 11.57 2.37 -18.05
C GLU A 562 10.96 1.14 -17.36
N MET A 563 10.41 0.18 -18.12
CA MET A 563 9.88 -1.07 -17.58
C MET A 563 11.00 -2.02 -17.15
N GLU A 564 12.05 -2.18 -17.97
CA GLU A 564 13.23 -2.99 -17.64
C GLU A 564 13.89 -2.49 -16.34
N ALA A 565 14.08 -1.18 -16.23
CA ALA A 565 14.65 -0.55 -15.04
C ALA A 565 13.84 -0.82 -13.77
N ARG A 566 12.51 -0.76 -13.86
CA ARG A 566 11.61 -1.06 -12.74
C ARG A 566 11.65 -2.54 -12.38
N TYR A 567 11.66 -3.42 -13.38
CA TYR A 567 11.83 -4.86 -13.18
C TYR A 567 13.11 -5.16 -12.37
N GLU A 568 14.25 -4.65 -12.82
CA GLU A 568 15.54 -4.87 -12.16
C GLU A 568 15.54 -4.30 -10.74
N THR A 569 15.03 -3.08 -10.57
CA THR A 569 14.98 -2.42 -9.25
C THR A 569 14.19 -3.24 -8.23
N ILE A 570 13.00 -3.75 -8.61
CA ILE A 570 12.15 -4.50 -7.68
C ILE A 570 12.76 -5.88 -7.36
N ILE A 571 13.34 -6.58 -8.35
CA ILE A 571 14.01 -7.86 -8.11
C ILE A 571 15.24 -7.70 -7.21
N GLU A 572 16.02 -6.64 -7.40
CA GLU A 572 17.16 -6.35 -6.53
C GLU A 572 16.71 -6.02 -5.10
N GLU A 573 15.67 -5.20 -4.95
CA GLU A 573 15.10 -4.85 -3.66
C GLU A 573 14.65 -6.10 -2.89
N TYR A 574 13.96 -7.03 -3.56
CA TYR A 574 13.57 -8.32 -2.99
C TYR A 574 14.76 -9.07 -2.37
N SER A 575 15.85 -9.19 -3.13
CA SER A 575 17.04 -9.91 -2.67
C SER A 575 17.76 -9.18 -1.53
N LYS A 576 17.83 -7.84 -1.60
CA LYS A 576 18.47 -7.01 -0.56
C LYS A 576 17.70 -7.09 0.77
N THR A 577 16.37 -7.05 0.72
CA THR A 577 15.52 -7.20 1.91
C THR A 577 15.77 -8.55 2.59
N LEU A 578 15.68 -9.65 1.84
CA LEU A 578 15.91 -11.00 2.39
C LEU A 578 17.33 -11.20 2.90
N ASN A 579 18.33 -10.60 2.25
CA ASN A 579 19.71 -10.61 2.75
C ASN A 579 19.83 -9.92 4.12
N ILE A 580 19.19 -8.76 4.31
CA ILE A 580 19.18 -8.05 5.60
C ILE A 580 18.48 -8.91 6.67
N GLU A 581 17.36 -9.54 6.34
CA GLU A 581 16.66 -10.46 7.24
C GLU A 581 17.58 -11.63 7.64
N ALA A 582 18.16 -12.33 6.68
CA ALA A 582 19.00 -13.50 6.93
C ALA A 582 20.26 -13.16 7.76
N LEU A 583 20.93 -12.05 7.45
CA LEU A 583 22.08 -11.57 8.23
C LEU A 583 21.68 -11.20 9.66
N THR A 584 20.52 -10.57 9.83
CA THR A 584 19.99 -10.23 11.17
C THR A 584 19.67 -11.50 11.97
N MET A 585 19.09 -12.53 11.33
CA MET A 585 18.84 -13.82 11.98
C MET A 585 20.12 -14.48 12.47
N SER A 586 21.14 -14.53 11.61
CA SER A 586 22.45 -15.10 11.97
C SER A 586 23.09 -14.37 13.14
N GLU A 587 23.09 -13.02 13.10
CA GLU A 587 23.67 -12.21 14.17
C GLU A 587 22.95 -12.40 15.51
N MET A 588 21.61 -12.35 15.52
CA MET A 588 20.80 -12.57 16.72
C MET A 588 21.03 -13.94 17.34
N VAL A 589 21.09 -14.99 16.51
CA VAL A 589 21.33 -16.36 16.98
C VAL A 589 22.71 -16.49 17.62
N ARG A 590 23.76 -16.01 16.94
CA ARG A 590 25.14 -16.20 17.39
C ARG A 590 25.50 -15.35 18.60
N ARG A 591 25.02 -14.10 18.66
CA ARG A 591 25.43 -13.15 19.69
C ARG A 591 24.56 -13.21 20.94
N ASP A 592 23.27 -13.49 20.79
CA ASP A 592 22.31 -13.33 21.88
C ASP A 592 21.67 -14.68 22.26
N ILE A 593 21.05 -15.39 21.31
CA ILE A 593 20.25 -16.59 21.62
C ILE A 593 21.14 -17.76 22.08
N LEU A 594 22.16 -18.15 21.31
CA LEU A 594 23.01 -19.30 21.68
C LEU A 594 23.69 -19.08 23.06
N PRO A 595 24.29 -17.90 23.36
CA PRO A 595 24.85 -17.65 24.69
C PRO A 595 23.80 -17.64 25.81
N ALA A 596 22.61 -17.06 25.59
CA ALA A 596 21.54 -17.03 26.57
C ALA A 596 21.05 -18.44 26.95
N VAL A 597 20.78 -19.28 25.95
CA VAL A 597 20.33 -20.66 26.15
C VAL A 597 21.41 -21.50 26.82
N SER A 598 22.66 -21.36 26.39
CA SER A 598 23.81 -22.02 27.01
C SER A 598 23.98 -21.62 28.49
N GLY A 599 23.81 -20.33 28.81
CA GLY A 599 23.83 -19.83 30.18
C GLY A 599 22.72 -20.43 31.06
N TYR A 600 21.51 -20.59 30.50
CA TYR A 600 20.42 -21.24 31.22
C TYR A 600 20.67 -22.74 31.45
N ILE A 601 21.18 -23.45 30.43
CA ILE A 601 21.59 -24.86 30.57
C ILE A 601 22.64 -25.02 31.68
N ALA A 602 23.64 -24.14 31.74
CA ALA A 602 24.67 -24.17 32.76
C ALA A 602 24.08 -23.98 34.18
N SER A 603 23.17 -23.03 34.34
CA SER A 603 22.45 -22.79 35.60
C SER A 603 21.62 -24.00 36.05
N LEU A 604 20.89 -24.64 35.13
CA LEU A 604 20.15 -25.87 35.41
C LEU A 604 21.09 -27.02 35.81
N ALA A 605 22.23 -27.17 35.13
CA ALA A 605 23.22 -28.20 35.44
C ALA A 605 23.85 -27.99 36.83
N GLU A 606 24.17 -26.75 37.19
CA GLU A 606 24.65 -26.39 38.52
C GLU A 606 23.61 -26.68 39.60
N ALA A 607 22.33 -26.39 39.33
CA ALA A 607 21.24 -26.72 40.25
C ALA A 607 21.12 -28.23 40.49
N VAL A 608 21.23 -29.06 39.44
CA VAL A 608 21.23 -30.53 39.55
C VAL A 608 22.43 -31.02 40.35
N ALA A 609 23.62 -30.49 40.06
CA ALA A 609 24.84 -30.86 40.78
C ALA A 609 24.73 -30.51 42.27
N SER A 610 24.22 -29.32 42.60
CA SER A 610 24.03 -28.84 43.96
C SER A 610 23.01 -29.68 44.73
N LYS A 611 21.87 -30.01 44.12
CA LYS A 611 20.87 -30.92 44.73
C LYS A 611 21.48 -32.28 45.07
N ARG A 612 22.17 -32.89 44.11
CA ARG A 612 22.78 -34.22 44.30
C ARG A 612 23.93 -34.22 45.30
N ALA A 613 24.66 -33.11 45.45
CA ALA A 613 25.69 -32.97 46.46
C ALA A 613 25.12 -32.98 47.89
N VAL A 614 23.90 -32.44 48.09
CA VAL A 614 23.20 -32.49 49.38
C VAL A 614 22.63 -33.90 49.64
N CYS A 615 21.94 -34.47 48.64
CA CYS A 615 21.39 -35.82 48.71
C CYS A 615 21.23 -36.40 47.31
N ALA A 616 21.87 -37.55 47.05
CA ALA A 616 21.92 -38.17 45.73
C ALA A 616 20.54 -38.60 45.18
N GLU A 617 19.56 -38.82 46.06
CA GLU A 617 18.21 -39.30 45.71
C GLU A 617 17.22 -38.16 45.42
N LEU A 618 17.63 -36.89 45.53
CA LEU A 618 16.72 -35.77 45.29
C LEU A 618 16.21 -35.76 43.84
N PRO A 619 14.88 -35.62 43.63
CA PRO A 619 14.30 -35.53 42.28
C PRO A 619 14.86 -34.34 41.49
N CYS A 620 15.31 -34.61 40.27
CA CYS A 620 15.86 -33.62 39.32
C CYS A 620 15.27 -33.80 37.90
N THR A 621 14.06 -34.37 37.81
CA THR A 621 13.47 -34.77 36.52
C THR A 621 13.22 -33.58 35.60
N ALA A 622 12.73 -32.46 36.14
CA ALA A 622 12.43 -31.28 35.34
C ALA A 622 13.71 -30.68 34.73
N GLU A 623 14.73 -30.45 35.56
CA GLU A 623 16.00 -29.86 35.13
C GLU A 623 16.73 -30.76 34.14
N THR A 624 16.81 -32.07 34.43
CA THR A 624 17.51 -33.00 33.53
C THR A 624 16.80 -33.20 32.19
N SER A 625 15.46 -33.12 32.14
CA SER A 625 14.71 -33.10 30.88
C SER A 625 14.94 -31.80 30.11
N LEU A 626 14.85 -30.64 30.76
CA LEU A 626 15.11 -29.34 30.12
C LEU A 626 16.54 -29.24 29.58
N ILE A 627 17.55 -29.70 30.34
CA ILE A 627 18.95 -29.74 29.88
C ILE A 627 19.05 -30.57 28.59
N ARG A 628 18.48 -31.78 28.55
CA ARG A 628 18.55 -32.63 27.35
C ARG A 628 17.88 -31.97 26.14
N THR A 629 16.68 -31.44 26.33
CA THR A 629 15.93 -30.78 25.26
C THR A 629 16.67 -29.55 24.75
N LEU A 630 17.07 -28.65 25.64
CA LEU A 630 17.73 -27.40 25.27
C LEU A 630 19.13 -27.65 24.69
N SER A 631 19.91 -28.61 25.19
CA SER A 631 21.19 -28.97 24.58
C SER A 631 21.00 -29.51 23.16
N GLY A 632 19.99 -30.35 22.91
CA GLY A 632 19.67 -30.83 21.57
C GLY A 632 19.27 -29.70 20.61
N LEU A 633 18.37 -28.81 21.06
CA LEU A 633 17.94 -27.64 20.28
C LEU A 633 19.08 -26.65 20.04
N LEU A 634 19.99 -26.49 21.00
CA LEU A 634 21.18 -25.62 20.86
C LEU A 634 22.12 -26.13 19.77
N ASP A 635 22.43 -27.44 19.77
CA ASP A 635 23.27 -28.07 18.75
C ASP A 635 22.61 -28.00 17.37
N GLU A 636 21.30 -28.23 17.30
CA GLU A 636 20.53 -28.12 16.05
C GLU A 636 20.51 -26.68 15.54
N THR A 637 20.25 -25.69 16.40
CA THR A 637 20.27 -24.26 16.06
C THR A 637 21.64 -23.85 15.53
N TYR A 638 22.72 -24.32 16.17
CA TYR A 638 24.08 -24.05 15.71
C TYR A 638 24.31 -24.62 14.30
N ALA A 639 23.90 -25.86 14.05
CA ALA A 639 24.01 -26.45 12.71
C ALA A 639 23.19 -25.68 11.66
N LYS A 640 21.96 -25.24 11.99
CA LYS A 640 21.10 -24.48 11.08
C LYS A 640 21.65 -23.09 10.76
N VAL A 641 22.22 -22.37 11.73
CA VAL A 641 22.83 -21.07 11.47
C VAL A 641 24.13 -21.21 10.66
N GLU A 642 24.91 -22.28 10.85
CA GLU A 642 26.07 -22.57 9.99
C GLU A 642 25.65 -22.89 8.55
N THR A 643 24.54 -23.61 8.34
CA THR A 643 23.96 -23.81 6.99
C THR A 643 23.57 -22.48 6.37
N LEU A 644 22.78 -21.66 7.08
CA LEU A 644 22.37 -20.34 6.59
C LEU A 644 23.57 -19.46 6.21
N ASP A 645 24.61 -19.40 7.06
CA ASP A 645 25.80 -18.59 6.79
C ASP A 645 26.63 -19.12 5.62
N THR A 646 26.67 -20.45 5.44
CA THR A 646 27.35 -21.08 4.29
C THR A 646 26.64 -20.69 2.99
N ASP A 647 25.30 -20.79 2.97
CA ASP A 647 24.50 -20.48 1.79
C ASP A 647 24.45 -18.97 1.54
N LEU A 648 24.49 -18.13 2.58
CA LEU A 648 24.68 -16.68 2.45
C LEU A 648 26.02 -16.31 1.80
N ALA A 649 27.06 -17.13 2.01
CA ALA A 649 28.38 -16.95 1.40
C ALA A 649 28.48 -17.47 -0.03
N ASP A 650 27.47 -18.19 -0.54
CA ASP A 650 27.44 -18.69 -1.92
C ASP A 650 27.49 -17.53 -2.93
N GLY A 651 28.20 -17.72 -4.04
CA GLY A 651 28.34 -16.67 -5.07
C GLY A 651 27.00 -16.22 -5.68
N LYS A 652 25.95 -17.05 -5.62
CA LYS A 652 24.60 -16.73 -6.12
C LYS A 652 23.93 -15.62 -5.33
N THR A 653 24.24 -15.46 -4.03
CA THR A 653 23.72 -14.35 -3.21
C THR A 653 24.25 -12.99 -3.63
N ARG A 654 25.29 -12.98 -4.47
CA ARG A 654 25.95 -11.81 -5.05
C ARG A 654 26.02 -11.89 -6.58
N SER A 655 25.11 -12.66 -7.19
CA SER A 655 25.07 -12.81 -8.64
C SER A 655 24.81 -11.46 -9.32
N HIS A 656 25.53 -11.19 -10.42
CA HIS A 656 25.24 -10.03 -11.27
C HIS A 656 23.92 -10.18 -12.05
N ASN A 657 23.34 -11.39 -12.09
CA ASN A 657 22.00 -11.59 -12.64
C ASN A 657 20.98 -11.51 -11.50
N ALA A 658 20.19 -10.43 -11.47
CA ALA A 658 19.26 -10.13 -10.39
C ALA A 658 18.22 -11.26 -10.20
N LEU A 659 17.72 -11.86 -11.28
CA LEU A 659 16.74 -12.96 -11.20
C LEU A 659 17.35 -14.24 -10.60
N THR A 660 18.58 -14.59 -10.98
CA THR A 660 19.31 -15.72 -10.40
C THR A 660 19.49 -15.52 -8.89
N MET A 661 19.89 -14.32 -8.48
CA MET A 661 20.06 -13.96 -7.08
C MET A 661 18.73 -14.09 -6.32
N ALA A 662 17.66 -13.46 -6.81
CA ALA A 662 16.35 -13.50 -6.17
C ALA A 662 15.76 -14.91 -6.09
N THR A 663 15.98 -15.73 -7.12
CA THR A 663 15.57 -17.14 -7.14
C THR A 663 16.30 -17.94 -6.07
N TYR A 664 17.60 -17.71 -5.87
CA TYR A 664 18.35 -18.38 -4.82
C TYR A 664 17.90 -17.95 -3.41
N TYR A 665 17.59 -16.67 -3.20
CA TYR A 665 16.98 -16.23 -1.94
C TYR A 665 15.62 -16.91 -1.69
N LYS A 666 14.76 -16.95 -2.72
CA LYS A 666 13.44 -17.59 -2.64
C LYS A 666 13.53 -19.09 -2.33
N ASP A 667 14.35 -19.82 -3.08
CA ASP A 667 14.32 -21.29 -3.07
C ASP A 667 15.22 -21.90 -1.98
N THR A 668 16.27 -21.19 -1.55
CA THR A 668 17.26 -21.69 -0.57
C THR A 668 17.22 -20.90 0.73
N ILE A 669 17.50 -19.59 0.69
CA ILE A 669 17.72 -18.80 1.91
C ILE A 669 16.46 -18.71 2.78
N ILE A 670 15.28 -18.53 2.17
CA ILE A 670 14.02 -18.54 2.93
C ILE A 670 13.82 -19.87 3.65
N ALA A 671 14.11 -21.01 3.00
CA ALA A 671 13.95 -22.33 3.61
C ALA A 671 14.89 -22.51 4.82
N ASP A 672 16.13 -22.02 4.73
CA ASP A 672 17.07 -22.03 5.85
C ASP A 672 16.61 -21.12 7.00
N MET A 673 16.09 -19.94 6.68
CA MET A 673 15.52 -19.01 7.67
C MET A 673 14.33 -19.64 8.40
N GLU A 674 13.40 -20.28 7.68
CA GLU A 674 12.26 -20.97 8.27
C GLU A 674 12.67 -22.16 9.15
N ALA A 675 13.65 -22.95 8.70
CA ALA A 675 14.20 -24.06 9.47
C ALA A 675 14.89 -23.58 10.76
N LEU A 676 15.67 -22.50 10.68
CA LEU A 676 16.33 -21.89 11.83
C LEU A 676 15.30 -21.34 12.82
N ARG A 677 14.29 -20.61 12.33
CA ARG A 677 13.20 -20.09 13.15
C ARG A 677 12.48 -21.19 13.91
N ALA A 678 12.12 -22.29 13.25
CA ALA A 678 11.36 -23.37 13.87
C ALA A 678 12.03 -23.97 15.10
N VAL A 679 13.37 -24.02 15.15
CA VAL A 679 14.14 -24.54 16.28
C VAL A 679 14.30 -23.47 17.37
N VAL A 680 14.55 -22.22 16.98
CA VAL A 680 14.68 -21.09 17.92
C VAL A 680 13.38 -20.82 18.67
N ASP A 681 12.24 -20.84 17.98
CA ASP A 681 10.92 -20.64 18.60
C ASP A 681 10.60 -21.75 19.63
N GLN A 682 11.15 -22.97 19.45
CA GLN A 682 11.05 -24.04 20.45
C GLN A 682 11.96 -23.81 21.66
N MET A 683 13.10 -23.13 21.50
CA MET A 683 13.94 -22.76 22.64
C MET A 683 13.25 -21.68 23.49
N GLU A 684 12.61 -20.68 22.86
CA GLU A 684 11.90 -19.59 23.56
C GLU A 684 10.93 -20.13 24.62
N VAL A 685 10.12 -21.13 24.27
CA VAL A 685 9.10 -21.67 25.18
C VAL A 685 9.66 -22.51 26.34
N ASN A 686 10.92 -22.92 26.26
CA ASN A 686 11.57 -23.77 27.26
C ASN A 686 12.62 -23.04 28.11
N VAL A 687 13.03 -21.84 27.70
CA VAL A 687 14.03 -21.02 28.39
C VAL A 687 13.34 -20.10 29.40
N SER A 688 13.96 -19.89 30.56
CA SER A 688 13.45 -18.92 31.53
C SER A 688 13.44 -17.51 30.92
N SER A 689 12.39 -16.74 31.18
CA SER A 689 12.29 -15.33 30.75
C SER A 689 13.40 -14.44 31.31
N GLU A 690 14.08 -14.88 32.38
CA GLU A 690 15.25 -14.17 32.93
C GLU A 690 16.49 -14.29 32.03
N TYR A 691 16.57 -15.35 31.22
CA TYR A 691 17.68 -15.60 30.30
C TYR A 691 17.33 -15.24 28.86
N TRP A 692 16.06 -15.37 28.47
CA TRP A 692 15.66 -15.08 27.09
C TRP A 692 15.89 -13.60 26.73
N PRO A 693 16.62 -13.30 25.65
CA PRO A 693 17.15 -11.95 25.42
C PRO A 693 16.12 -10.96 24.84
N TYR A 694 14.95 -11.43 24.41
CA TYR A 694 14.02 -10.63 23.61
C TYR A 694 12.60 -10.60 24.19
N PRO A 695 11.87 -9.48 24.07
CA PRO A 695 10.45 -9.45 24.36
C PRO A 695 9.67 -10.50 23.57
N SER A 696 8.78 -11.22 24.26
CA SER A 696 7.93 -12.23 23.65
C SER A 696 6.80 -11.58 22.82
N TYR A 697 6.15 -12.37 21.98
CA TYR A 697 4.94 -11.93 21.28
C TYR A 697 3.83 -11.47 22.23
N GLY A 698 3.72 -12.10 23.41
CA GLY A 698 2.79 -11.68 24.45
C GLY A 698 3.08 -10.27 24.96
N ASP A 699 4.36 -9.92 25.10
CA ASP A 699 4.77 -8.58 25.53
C ASP A 699 4.48 -7.55 24.45
N LEU A 700 4.88 -7.83 23.20
CA LEU A 700 4.77 -6.91 22.08
C LEU A 700 3.31 -6.58 21.71
N MET A 701 2.41 -7.57 21.78
CA MET A 701 1.01 -7.40 21.36
C MET A 701 0.06 -6.95 22.47
N PHE A 702 0.31 -7.31 23.74
CA PHE A 702 -0.66 -7.07 24.81
C PHE A 702 -0.28 -5.94 25.76
N ARG A 703 0.99 -5.49 25.80
CA ARG A 703 1.46 -4.40 26.67
C ARG A 703 1.43 -3.00 26.04
N VAL A 704 0.75 -2.86 24.91
CA VAL A 704 0.54 -1.59 24.18
C VAL A 704 -0.43 -0.66 24.90
#